data_AF-A0A8T5Q2P0-F1
#
_entry.id   AF-A0A8T5Q2P0-F1
#
_cell.length_a   1.000
_cell.length_b   1.000
_cell.length_c   1.000
_cell.angle_alpha   90.00
_cell.angle_beta   90.00
_cell.angle_gamma   90.00
#
_symmetry.space_group_name_H-M   'P 1'
#
loop_
_entity.id
_entity.type
_entity.pdbx_description
1 polymer ?
#
loop_
_entity_poly.entity_id
_entity_poly.type
_entity_poly.pdbx_seq_one_letter_code
_entity_poly.pdbx_strand_id
1 'polypeptide(L)'
;MVRKGIFFSLDALIAVTIILSAIILISFYYSSRVSSTQPVYFSSDLNQILSTIKLSEIDDPAVVGLLNSSNITDLDRTILEQTLRFQVGGDEELATELLNITIGGLVPDYYNMGVWIEGYEDPIYATSQEPATQLISSKQLISGIEKEKTIEGLASRAFLSNINERTTSAYAYFGGYEGDGNITKRIALPDNINSIDYVYMELDAGGEFDLYINGNMSGHYTSGEEMQADEWEINSTYFSSFHGGENTILLKFNTSRQYVGGGYFRVDYSTSDLLLYEGNGTGRYYFPGIEGVINIYSSFYVPGSLNSMDIHLDGDSEYDVYLSIGGEIVYNYNLSGEVDIPDEDLSLILDYSSLSNKTVPIRMGLMASNLTDIGVEGSGVDVVLITDLSGSMEYRLDSEGGGVERNCSDADIYNSSTKRVSLAKCLDKDFIDNILKDPRNRVALSAFYGDTSSPYRGKVYEEGLTNNASYLKEKVGDYSPQGGTCICCAINDAYKILDEQSNASRIKSVVVMSDGIPTHRCEAASGCEGTRTGLPANEGLWLGAAGCYGGLDDCEVNDCSCASQNANWSSCRVHEELNTTVYSIGFGPVDSCTMANQTLRNVAECGDGEYYSSDNASTLKDIYDIISEKILNVTFKKQTAIITGNLSTTILYPGSYIEFNHTLPMSSYEYGKIPVVIESPKFDNNITEGTFSVPNEIIVYDAKITSYSGDKWTDRALINYSGNWSYFYNLSVYGDDYQILGDPYVVNIPIELISAGENLVRVSTGVNSMNSTGGSHDNRVIYTGGVDVDINYTGVFSEAEGCNWFIKFEDGTNETIPIPASYSGTKDCSFDETTNCDEEYADDAIDNAICHLFGQMDFDNDGLLFIKFGPNDLDVETISIGKIPFMWGPTLVEVRVWK
;
A
#
# COMPACT_ATOMS: atom_id res chain seq x y z
N MET A 1 122.43 -2.54 -18.81
CA MET A 1 121.69 -1.87 -17.72
C MET A 1 120.84 -0.66 -18.16
N VAL A 2 120.80 -0.27 -19.44
CA VAL A 2 119.98 0.89 -19.90
C VAL A 2 118.73 0.50 -20.70
N ARG A 3 118.65 -0.75 -21.21
CA ARG A 3 117.47 -1.26 -21.92
C ARG A 3 116.18 -1.19 -21.09
N LYS A 4 116.25 -1.29 -19.76
CA LYS A 4 115.08 -1.18 -18.86
C LYS A 4 114.60 0.27 -18.65
N GLY A 5 115.49 1.26 -18.73
CA GLY A 5 115.12 2.68 -18.59
C GLY A 5 114.41 3.24 -19.82
N ILE A 6 114.74 2.73 -21.01
CA ILE A 6 114.04 3.06 -22.26
C ILE A 6 112.60 2.58 -22.21
N PHE A 7 112.35 1.34 -21.74
CA PHE A 7 110.98 0.85 -21.57
C PHE A 7 110.19 1.67 -20.56
N PHE A 8 110.78 2.06 -19.42
CA PHE A 8 110.08 2.87 -18.43
C PHE A 8 109.77 4.29 -18.93
N SER A 9 110.66 4.89 -19.71
CA SER A 9 110.45 6.21 -20.31
C SER A 9 109.43 6.16 -21.46
N LEU A 10 109.41 5.06 -22.22
CA LEU A 10 108.43 4.81 -23.27
C LEU A 10 107.04 4.58 -22.68
N ASP A 11 106.94 3.83 -21.58
CA ASP A 11 105.67 3.57 -20.89
C ASP A 11 105.10 4.85 -20.27
N ALA A 12 105.96 5.69 -19.69
CA ALA A 12 105.57 7.02 -19.20
C ALA A 12 105.11 7.95 -20.35
N LEU A 13 105.77 7.90 -21.51
CA LEU A 13 105.37 8.68 -22.70
C LEU A 13 104.02 8.20 -23.24
N ILE A 14 103.80 6.88 -23.31
CA ILE A 14 102.54 6.27 -23.73
C ILE A 14 101.42 6.63 -22.75
N ALA A 15 101.65 6.57 -21.44
CA ALA A 15 100.67 6.94 -20.43
C ALA A 15 100.27 8.44 -20.54
N VAL A 16 101.25 9.34 -20.73
CA VAL A 16 100.97 10.79 -20.89
C VAL A 16 100.23 11.07 -22.20
N THR A 17 100.57 10.38 -23.29
CA THR A 17 99.84 10.52 -24.57
C THR A 17 98.42 9.98 -24.48
N ILE A 18 98.18 8.89 -23.75
CA ILE A 18 96.82 8.38 -23.49
C ILE A 18 96.00 9.37 -22.65
N ILE A 19 96.60 9.97 -21.61
CA ILE A 19 95.89 10.97 -20.78
C ILE A 19 95.57 12.24 -21.58
N LEU A 20 96.53 12.76 -22.37
CA LEU A 20 96.30 13.93 -23.23
C LEU A 20 95.26 13.65 -24.31
N SER A 21 95.30 12.48 -24.94
CA SER A 21 94.29 12.09 -25.94
C SER A 21 92.92 11.88 -25.31
N ALA A 22 92.82 11.36 -24.08
CA ALA A 22 91.57 11.27 -23.34
C ALA A 22 91.01 12.66 -22.97
N ILE A 23 91.85 13.61 -22.54
CA ILE A 23 91.43 15.00 -22.27
C ILE A 23 90.97 15.70 -23.55
N ILE A 24 91.67 15.49 -24.67
CA ILE A 24 91.28 16.02 -25.98
C ILE A 24 89.96 15.39 -26.44
N LEU A 25 89.77 14.08 -26.28
CA LEU A 25 88.52 13.39 -26.61
C LEU A 25 87.36 13.87 -25.73
N ILE A 26 87.55 14.04 -24.42
CA ILE A 26 86.54 14.61 -23.51
C ILE A 26 86.23 16.06 -23.91
N SER A 27 87.24 16.85 -24.28
CA SER A 27 87.06 18.22 -24.78
C SER A 27 86.28 18.25 -26.10
N PHE A 28 86.52 17.32 -27.03
CA PHE A 28 85.75 17.22 -28.27
C PHE A 28 84.32 16.72 -28.02
N TYR A 29 84.13 15.83 -27.03
CA TYR A 29 82.81 15.29 -26.67
C TYR A 29 81.94 16.31 -25.90
N TYR A 30 82.55 17.15 -25.04
CA TYR A 30 81.82 18.21 -24.32
C TYR A 30 81.65 19.50 -25.15
N SER A 31 82.44 19.72 -26.19
CA SER A 31 82.41 20.95 -27.02
C SER A 31 81.58 20.83 -28.29
N SER A 32 80.41 20.19 -28.21
CA SER A 32 79.39 20.27 -29.26
C SER A 32 77.96 20.35 -28.69
N ARG A 33 77.75 21.27 -27.75
CA ARG A 33 76.45 21.97 -27.67
C ARG A 33 76.59 23.29 -28.43
N VAL A 34 76.27 23.26 -29.72
CA VAL A 34 75.95 24.48 -30.45
C VAL A 34 74.61 24.94 -29.90
N SER A 35 74.64 25.81 -28.89
CA SER A 35 73.48 26.65 -28.55
C SER A 35 73.37 27.71 -29.65
N SER A 36 72.78 27.36 -30.79
CA SER A 36 72.27 28.37 -31.70
C SER A 36 70.98 28.90 -31.05
N THR A 37 71.08 30.04 -30.39
CA THR A 37 69.90 30.73 -29.83
C THR A 37 68.94 31.17 -30.95
N GLN A 38 69.41 31.28 -32.18
CA GLN A 38 68.64 31.74 -33.34
C GLN A 38 67.47 30.82 -33.74
N PRO A 39 67.62 29.49 -33.96
CA PRO A 39 66.48 28.61 -34.24
C PRO A 39 65.43 28.56 -33.12
N VAL A 40 65.86 28.79 -31.87
CA VAL A 40 64.94 28.89 -30.71
C VAL A 40 64.09 30.16 -30.81
N TYR A 41 64.70 31.31 -31.13
CA TYR A 41 63.95 32.54 -31.37
C TYR A 41 63.02 32.40 -32.58
N PHE A 42 63.48 31.85 -33.72
CA PHE A 42 62.63 31.66 -34.89
C PHE A 42 61.42 30.76 -34.62
N SER A 43 61.62 29.60 -33.97
CA SER A 43 60.53 28.69 -33.64
C SER A 43 59.54 29.33 -32.65
N SER A 44 60.03 30.05 -31.64
CA SER A 44 59.19 30.72 -30.63
C SER A 44 58.44 31.93 -31.21
N ASP A 45 59.11 32.78 -31.98
CA ASP A 45 58.54 33.98 -32.59
C ASP A 45 57.51 33.61 -33.66
N LEU A 46 57.78 32.59 -34.48
CA LEU A 46 56.79 32.06 -35.43
C LEU A 46 55.56 31.50 -34.71
N ASN A 47 55.76 30.70 -33.66
CA ASN A 47 54.65 30.18 -32.88
C ASN A 47 53.82 31.32 -32.25
N GLN A 48 54.47 32.38 -31.76
CA GLN A 48 53.80 33.57 -31.25
C GLN A 48 53.02 34.30 -32.34
N ILE A 49 53.64 34.58 -33.50
CA ILE A 49 52.99 35.22 -34.66
C ILE A 49 51.72 34.45 -35.05
N LEU A 50 51.84 33.14 -35.22
CA LEU A 50 50.73 32.29 -35.63
C LEU A 50 49.61 32.28 -34.57
N SER A 51 49.95 32.23 -33.29
CA SER A 51 49.00 32.11 -32.18
C SER A 51 48.44 33.44 -31.64
N THR A 52 48.95 34.60 -32.07
CA THR A 52 48.49 35.91 -31.57
C THR A 52 47.96 36.85 -32.63
N ILE A 53 48.50 36.84 -33.86
CA ILE A 53 48.05 37.76 -34.90
C ILE A 53 46.71 37.29 -35.44
N LYS A 54 45.72 38.18 -35.39
CA LYS A 54 44.38 37.93 -35.94
C LYS A 54 44.33 38.18 -37.44
N LEU A 55 43.44 37.50 -38.15
CA LEU A 55 43.23 37.71 -39.59
C LEU A 55 42.84 39.16 -39.90
N SER A 56 42.06 39.81 -39.02
CA SER A 56 41.69 41.23 -39.14
C SER A 56 42.88 42.20 -39.04
N GLU A 57 44.01 41.76 -38.49
CA GLU A 57 45.21 42.58 -38.28
C GLU A 57 46.19 42.50 -39.46
N ILE A 58 45.90 41.65 -40.47
CA ILE A 58 46.77 41.42 -41.62
C ILE A 58 46.24 42.18 -42.84
N ASP A 59 46.89 43.28 -43.19
CA ASP A 59 46.61 44.08 -44.39
C ASP A 59 47.50 43.64 -45.57
N ASP A 60 47.45 42.34 -45.91
CA ASP A 60 48.14 41.76 -47.08
C ASP A 60 47.11 41.43 -48.18
N PRO A 61 47.25 41.96 -49.41
CA PRO A 61 46.30 41.71 -50.50
C PRO A 61 46.09 40.24 -50.86
N ALA A 62 47.09 39.38 -50.65
CA ALA A 62 46.98 37.94 -50.90
C ALA A 62 46.17 37.25 -49.80
N VAL A 63 46.36 37.63 -48.52
CA VAL A 63 45.55 37.14 -47.40
C VAL A 63 44.10 37.60 -47.54
N VAL A 64 43.87 38.89 -47.81
CA VAL A 64 42.52 39.44 -48.04
C VAL A 64 41.85 38.78 -49.26
N GLY A 65 42.62 38.49 -50.31
CA GLY A 65 42.13 37.74 -51.47
C GLY A 65 41.67 36.33 -51.12
N LEU A 66 42.50 35.58 -50.39
CA LEU A 66 42.24 34.20 -49.96
C LEU A 66 41.00 34.12 -49.05
N LEU A 67 40.88 35.03 -48.08
CA LEU A 67 39.75 35.07 -47.14
C LEU A 67 38.43 35.40 -47.82
N ASN A 68 38.43 36.29 -48.82
CA ASN A 68 37.24 36.62 -49.59
C ASN A 68 36.83 35.48 -50.53
N SER A 69 37.77 34.78 -51.16
CA SER A 69 37.47 33.64 -52.04
C SER A 69 36.96 32.41 -51.27
N SER A 70 37.34 32.27 -50.00
CA SER A 70 36.92 31.18 -49.11
C SER A 70 35.72 31.53 -48.22
N ASN A 71 35.08 32.69 -48.43
CA ASN A 71 33.88 33.15 -47.73
C ASN A 71 34.02 33.18 -46.18
N ILE A 72 35.22 33.49 -45.67
CA ILE A 72 35.49 33.55 -44.23
C ILE A 72 34.97 34.87 -43.65
N THR A 73 33.99 34.77 -42.76
CA THR A 73 33.31 35.93 -42.14
C THR A 73 33.88 36.30 -40.77
N ASP A 74 34.57 35.37 -40.10
CA ASP A 74 35.10 35.54 -38.75
C ASP A 74 36.58 35.90 -38.76
N LEU A 75 36.87 37.20 -38.89
CA LEU A 75 38.24 37.73 -39.01
C LEU A 75 38.97 37.90 -37.66
N ASP A 76 38.29 37.66 -36.54
CA ASP A 76 38.86 37.81 -35.20
C ASP A 76 39.75 36.63 -34.77
N ARG A 77 39.84 35.58 -35.61
CA ARG A 77 40.64 34.37 -35.39
C ARG A 77 42.11 34.61 -35.66
N THR A 78 42.97 33.88 -34.96
CA THR A 78 44.41 33.89 -35.23
C THR A 78 44.75 33.12 -36.51
N ILE A 79 45.93 33.38 -37.08
CA ILE A 79 46.42 32.65 -38.26
C ILE A 79 46.46 31.14 -37.98
N LEU A 80 46.88 30.76 -36.78
CA LEU A 80 46.95 29.36 -36.36
C LEU A 80 45.56 28.72 -36.27
N GLU A 81 44.61 29.38 -35.61
CA GLU A 81 43.23 28.87 -35.47
C GLU A 81 42.56 28.67 -36.82
N GLN A 82 42.71 29.61 -37.75
CA GLN A 82 42.09 29.48 -39.07
C GLN A 82 42.78 28.41 -39.93
N THR A 83 44.11 28.31 -39.87
CA THR A 83 44.87 27.24 -40.54
C THR A 83 44.42 25.87 -40.08
N LEU A 84 44.25 25.66 -38.77
CA LEU A 84 43.81 24.37 -38.23
C LEU A 84 42.38 24.02 -38.63
N ARG A 85 41.50 25.02 -38.76
CA ARG A 85 40.13 24.82 -39.27
C ARG A 85 40.12 24.38 -40.72
N PHE A 86 40.96 24.97 -41.57
CA PHE A 86 41.12 24.49 -42.94
C PHE A 86 41.67 23.06 -42.97
N GLN A 87 42.67 22.76 -42.14
CA GLN A 87 43.27 21.42 -42.09
C GLN A 87 42.28 20.33 -41.63
N VAL A 88 41.49 20.59 -40.57
CA VAL A 88 40.53 19.61 -40.03
C VAL A 88 39.22 19.60 -40.82
N GLY A 89 38.85 20.73 -41.45
CA GLY A 89 37.64 20.86 -42.27
C GLY A 89 37.75 20.27 -43.68
N GLY A 90 38.89 19.68 -44.06
CA GLY A 90 39.11 19.06 -45.37
C GLY A 90 39.68 19.98 -46.46
N ASP A 91 39.98 21.23 -46.13
CA ASP A 91 40.54 22.24 -47.04
C ASP A 91 42.07 22.39 -46.86
N GLU A 92 42.81 21.28 -46.92
CA GLU A 92 44.26 21.23 -46.62
C GLU A 92 45.10 22.16 -47.51
N GLU A 93 44.69 22.36 -48.77
CA GLU A 93 45.34 23.29 -49.70
C GLU A 93 45.25 24.75 -49.21
N LEU A 94 44.10 25.15 -48.65
CA LEU A 94 43.91 26.50 -48.10
C LEU A 94 44.72 26.70 -46.81
N ALA A 95 44.84 25.66 -45.97
CA ALA A 95 45.69 25.69 -44.78
C ALA A 95 47.15 25.94 -45.16
N THR A 96 47.62 25.22 -46.17
CA THR A 96 48.99 25.34 -46.70
C THR A 96 49.23 26.72 -47.31
N GLU A 97 48.29 27.22 -48.12
CA GLU A 97 48.39 28.52 -48.77
C GLU A 97 48.41 29.67 -47.75
N LEU A 98 47.55 29.63 -46.72
CA LEU A 98 47.52 30.64 -45.66
C LEU A 98 48.85 30.69 -44.90
N LEU A 99 49.43 29.54 -44.54
CA LEU A 99 50.75 29.50 -43.91
C LEU A 99 51.86 30.00 -44.85
N ASN A 100 51.82 29.63 -46.13
CA ASN A 100 52.83 30.06 -47.08
C ASN A 100 52.86 31.59 -47.25
N ILE A 101 51.68 32.23 -47.35
CA ILE A 101 51.57 33.68 -47.47
C ILE A 101 52.03 34.38 -46.18
N THR A 102 51.68 33.83 -45.02
CA THR A 102 51.93 34.50 -43.73
C THR A 102 53.34 34.30 -43.19
N ILE A 103 53.92 33.11 -43.33
CA ILE A 103 55.22 32.77 -42.73
C ILE A 103 56.32 32.39 -43.73
N GLY A 104 55.98 32.10 -45.00
CA GLY A 104 56.89 31.51 -46.01
C GLY A 104 58.22 32.22 -46.29
N GLY A 105 58.35 33.50 -45.92
CA GLY A 105 59.57 34.30 -46.08
C GLY A 105 60.17 34.85 -44.79
N LEU A 106 59.65 34.45 -43.62
CA LEU A 106 60.10 35.00 -42.33
C LEU A 106 61.36 34.35 -41.77
N VAL A 107 61.69 33.14 -42.24
CA VAL A 107 62.89 32.39 -41.86
C VAL A 107 63.89 32.43 -43.02
N PRO A 108 65.18 32.75 -42.78
CA PRO A 108 66.19 32.76 -43.85
C PRO A 108 66.38 31.38 -44.51
N ASP A 109 66.59 31.35 -45.83
CA ASP A 109 66.70 30.14 -46.68
C ASP A 109 67.71 29.06 -46.24
N TYR A 110 68.61 29.38 -45.30
CA TYR A 110 69.56 28.41 -44.73
C TYR A 110 69.03 27.67 -43.49
N TYR A 111 67.80 27.98 -43.07
CA TYR A 111 66.98 27.20 -42.14
C TYR A 111 65.71 26.76 -42.84
N ASN A 112 65.22 25.61 -42.44
CA ASN A 112 63.92 25.10 -42.82
C ASN A 112 62.92 25.30 -41.69
N MET A 113 61.64 25.42 -42.02
CA MET A 113 60.57 25.54 -41.05
C MET A 113 59.35 24.74 -41.47
N GLY A 114 58.48 24.47 -40.51
CA GLY A 114 57.19 23.86 -40.76
C GLY A 114 56.28 23.86 -39.55
N VAL A 115 55.02 23.52 -39.79
CA VAL A 115 53.95 23.46 -38.81
C VAL A 115 53.31 22.07 -38.85
N TRP A 116 53.21 21.43 -37.69
CA TRP A 116 52.65 20.09 -37.52
C TRP A 116 51.55 20.09 -36.47
N ILE A 117 50.59 19.19 -36.62
CA ILE A 117 49.73 18.77 -35.53
C ILE A 117 50.35 17.53 -34.89
N GLU A 118 50.48 17.51 -33.57
CA GLU A 118 50.98 16.33 -32.87
C GLU A 118 50.05 15.13 -33.11
N GLY A 119 50.61 14.04 -33.64
CA GLY A 119 49.85 12.85 -34.06
C GLY A 119 49.54 12.75 -35.56
N TYR A 120 49.83 13.80 -36.34
CA TYR A 120 49.77 13.75 -37.82
C TYR A 120 51.12 13.29 -38.37
N GLU A 121 51.09 12.41 -39.39
CA GLU A 121 52.31 11.94 -40.07
C GLU A 121 52.92 13.05 -40.95
N ASP A 122 52.07 13.80 -41.65
CA ASP A 122 52.47 14.86 -42.58
C ASP A 122 52.40 16.26 -41.95
N PRO A 123 53.32 17.19 -42.32
CA PRO A 123 53.19 18.61 -41.97
C PRO A 123 51.98 19.27 -42.64
N ILE A 124 51.38 20.26 -41.97
CA ILE A 124 50.47 21.20 -42.64
C ILE A 124 51.27 22.03 -43.66
N TYR A 125 52.46 22.47 -43.26
CA TYR A 125 53.35 23.26 -44.11
C TYR A 125 54.80 22.94 -43.76
N ALA A 126 55.66 22.78 -44.77
CA ALA A 126 57.09 22.62 -44.58
C ALA A 126 57.87 23.16 -45.79
N THR A 127 59.00 23.82 -45.54
CA THR A 127 59.89 24.33 -46.61
C THR A 127 60.78 23.25 -47.24
N SER A 128 60.95 22.10 -46.57
CA SER A 128 61.69 20.92 -47.05
C SER A 128 61.26 19.68 -46.26
N GLN A 129 61.54 18.47 -46.74
CA GLN A 129 61.42 17.23 -45.97
C GLN A 129 62.79 16.51 -45.97
N GLU A 130 63.18 15.88 -44.85
CA GLU A 130 64.38 15.01 -44.65
C GLU A 130 65.73 15.68 -44.24
N PRO A 131 66.64 14.92 -43.58
CA PRO A 131 66.81 14.88 -42.14
C PRO A 131 67.59 16.08 -41.57
N ALA A 132 67.07 16.63 -40.48
CA ALA A 132 67.65 17.75 -39.75
C ALA A 132 68.93 17.36 -38.98
N THR A 133 69.97 18.18 -39.08
CA THR A 133 71.15 18.10 -38.20
C THR A 133 70.89 18.73 -36.83
N GLN A 134 69.94 19.66 -36.76
CA GLN A 134 69.46 20.31 -35.55
C GLN A 134 67.98 20.66 -35.73
N LEU A 135 67.11 20.19 -34.83
CA LEU A 135 65.66 20.46 -34.83
C LEU A 135 65.28 21.18 -33.54
N ILE A 136 64.64 22.34 -33.65
CA ILE A 136 64.03 23.05 -32.53
C ILE A 136 62.53 23.16 -32.77
N SER A 137 61.76 23.00 -31.70
CA SER A 137 60.32 22.87 -31.74
C SER A 137 59.70 23.73 -30.64
N SER A 138 58.67 24.50 -31.00
CA SER A 138 57.82 25.26 -30.10
C SER A 138 56.41 24.71 -30.21
N LYS A 139 55.80 24.43 -29.06
CA LYS A 139 54.51 23.75 -28.98
C LYS A 139 53.47 24.67 -28.35
N GLN A 140 52.28 24.73 -28.94
CA GLN A 140 51.15 25.50 -28.43
C GLN A 140 49.94 24.58 -28.31
N LEU A 141 49.24 24.64 -27.17
CA LEU A 141 47.95 23.99 -26.99
C LEU A 141 46.86 24.88 -27.61
N ILE A 142 46.04 24.30 -28.47
CA ILE A 142 44.86 24.94 -29.06
C ILE A 142 43.64 24.10 -28.69
N SER A 143 42.61 24.74 -28.12
CA SER A 143 41.37 24.07 -27.70
C SER A 143 40.27 24.22 -28.76
N GLY A 144 39.35 23.24 -28.81
CA GLY A 144 38.19 23.28 -29.71
C GLY A 144 38.46 22.79 -31.14
N ILE A 145 39.55 22.06 -31.35
CA ILE A 145 39.90 21.41 -32.63
C ILE A 145 40.49 20.04 -32.28
N GLU A 146 39.96 18.96 -32.85
CA GLU A 146 40.44 17.59 -32.70
C GLU A 146 40.26 16.84 -34.02
N LYS A 147 41.11 15.85 -34.28
CA LYS A 147 41.10 15.08 -35.53
C LYS A 147 39.74 14.38 -35.72
N GLU A 148 39.15 14.49 -36.91
CA GLU A 148 37.90 13.82 -37.31
C GLU A 148 36.66 14.18 -36.46
N LYS A 149 36.66 15.33 -35.79
CA LYS A 149 35.50 15.86 -35.05
C LYS A 149 34.94 17.13 -35.73
N THR A 150 33.63 17.38 -35.64
CA THR A 150 32.86 18.46 -36.33
C THR A 150 32.77 19.82 -35.60
N ILE A 151 33.40 20.88 -36.14
CA ILE A 151 33.73 22.10 -35.35
C ILE A 151 32.48 22.92 -34.95
N GLU A 152 31.34 22.54 -35.52
CA GLU A 152 29.98 22.96 -35.21
C GLU A 152 29.15 21.67 -35.11
N GLY A 153 28.15 21.65 -34.24
CA GLY A 153 27.27 20.50 -34.12
C GLY A 153 25.87 20.89 -33.67
N LEU A 154 24.96 19.93 -33.79
CA LEU A 154 23.54 20.11 -33.55
C LEU A 154 23.18 19.39 -32.24
N ALA A 155 22.39 20.05 -31.41
CA ALA A 155 21.74 19.43 -30.26
C ALA A 155 20.24 19.63 -30.42
N SER A 156 19.46 18.60 -30.14
CA SER A 156 18.01 18.66 -30.24
C SER A 156 17.39 18.35 -28.89
N ARG A 157 16.26 18.97 -28.60
CA ARG A 157 15.33 18.55 -27.54
C ARG A 157 14.02 18.14 -28.19
N ALA A 158 13.32 17.22 -27.56
CA ALA A 158 12.01 16.78 -28.00
C ALA A 158 11.02 16.84 -26.83
N PHE A 159 9.77 17.21 -27.12
CA PHE A 159 8.69 17.19 -26.14
C PHE A 159 7.34 16.96 -26.82
N LEU A 160 6.45 16.32 -26.09
CA LEU A 160 5.08 16.08 -26.52
C LEU A 160 4.24 17.33 -26.28
N SER A 161 3.73 17.96 -27.34
CA SER A 161 2.96 19.20 -27.25
C SER A 161 1.45 18.99 -27.40
N ASN A 162 1.05 17.92 -28.08
CA ASN A 162 -0.32 17.43 -28.16
C ASN A 162 -0.35 15.90 -28.08
N ILE A 163 -1.55 15.34 -27.95
CA ILE A 163 -1.77 13.90 -28.12
C ILE A 163 -2.95 13.70 -29.07
N ASN A 164 -2.84 12.71 -29.95
CA ASN A 164 -3.99 12.21 -30.71
C ASN A 164 -4.96 11.51 -29.76
N GLU A 165 -4.41 10.58 -28.97
CA GLU A 165 -5.18 9.67 -28.16
C GLU A 165 -4.29 9.10 -27.05
N ARG A 166 -4.81 9.04 -25.83
CA ARG A 166 -4.26 8.19 -24.78
C ARG A 166 -5.37 7.40 -24.12
N THR A 167 -5.06 6.17 -23.75
CA THR A 167 -5.94 5.37 -22.92
C THR A 167 -5.72 5.73 -21.46
N THR A 168 -6.81 5.91 -20.73
CA THR A 168 -6.81 6.18 -19.30
C THR A 168 -8.04 5.53 -18.66
N SER A 169 -8.15 5.56 -17.34
CA SER A 169 -9.14 4.77 -16.61
C SER A 169 -9.91 5.64 -15.61
N ALA A 170 -11.23 5.44 -15.56
CA ALA A 170 -12.09 5.92 -14.48
C ALA A 170 -12.50 4.75 -13.57
N TYR A 171 -12.59 5.01 -12.27
CA TYR A 171 -12.92 4.00 -11.26
C TYR A 171 -14.14 4.43 -10.44
N ALA A 172 -15.05 3.50 -10.19
CA ALA A 172 -16.05 3.59 -9.14
C ALA A 172 -15.75 2.53 -8.08
N TYR A 173 -15.31 2.96 -6.90
CA TYR A 173 -14.97 2.08 -5.78
C TYR A 173 -16.20 1.80 -4.92
N PHE A 174 -16.28 0.56 -4.44
CA PHE A 174 -17.20 0.12 -3.39
C PHE A 174 -16.46 0.19 -2.04
N GLY A 175 -17.17 0.50 -0.96
CA GLY A 175 -16.66 0.39 0.41
C GLY A 175 -16.33 -1.05 0.79
N GLY A 176 -15.78 -1.26 1.99
CA GLY A 176 -15.53 -2.61 2.50
C GLY A 176 -16.81 -3.44 2.61
N TYR A 177 -17.96 -2.78 2.81
CA TYR A 177 -19.27 -3.41 2.64
C TYR A 177 -20.35 -2.40 2.25
N GLU A 178 -21.08 -2.68 1.19
CA GLU A 178 -22.24 -1.91 0.75
C GLU A 178 -23.38 -2.87 0.42
N GLY A 179 -24.53 -2.73 1.09
CA GLY A 179 -25.67 -3.63 0.97
C GLY A 179 -26.74 -3.22 1.98
N ASP A 180 -27.77 -3.99 2.31
CA ASP A 180 -28.28 -5.23 1.71
C ASP A 180 -29.46 -4.88 0.78
N GLY A 181 -29.17 -4.62 -0.49
CA GLY A 181 -30.14 -4.15 -1.50
C GLY A 181 -29.53 -4.01 -2.91
N ASN A 182 -30.30 -3.49 -3.86
CA ASN A 182 -29.76 -3.10 -5.16
C ASN A 182 -28.86 -1.87 -4.99
N ILE A 183 -27.68 -1.89 -5.61
CA ILE A 183 -26.64 -0.87 -5.40
C ILE A 183 -26.45 -0.07 -6.67
N THR A 184 -26.49 1.25 -6.57
CA THR A 184 -26.19 2.17 -7.68
C THR A 184 -24.95 3.00 -7.36
N LYS A 185 -23.93 2.93 -8.23
CA LYS A 185 -22.74 3.77 -8.19
C LYS A 185 -22.74 4.81 -9.30
N ARG A 186 -22.01 5.89 -9.07
CA ARG A 186 -21.71 6.92 -10.06
C ARG A 186 -20.28 6.78 -10.55
N ILE A 187 -20.07 7.01 -11.83
CA ILE A 187 -18.75 7.12 -12.44
C ILE A 187 -18.74 8.32 -13.38
N ALA A 188 -17.82 9.26 -13.13
CA ALA A 188 -17.63 10.43 -13.96
C ALA A 188 -16.61 10.12 -15.06
N LEU A 189 -17.00 10.44 -16.29
CA LEU A 189 -16.20 10.32 -17.49
C LEU A 189 -15.99 11.73 -18.07
N PRO A 190 -14.82 12.08 -18.61
CA PRO A 190 -14.63 13.37 -19.29
C PRO A 190 -15.65 13.60 -20.40
N ASP A 191 -15.99 14.86 -20.68
CA ASP A 191 -16.98 15.20 -21.73
C ASP A 191 -16.49 14.85 -23.15
N ASN A 192 -15.18 14.75 -23.34
CA ASN A 192 -14.47 14.61 -24.61
C ASN A 192 -13.80 13.23 -24.78
N ILE A 193 -14.51 12.17 -24.41
CA ILE A 193 -14.07 10.80 -24.69
C ILE A 193 -14.20 10.51 -26.18
N ASN A 194 -13.15 9.90 -26.75
CA ASN A 194 -13.12 9.43 -28.13
C ASN A 194 -13.80 8.04 -28.24
N SER A 195 -13.36 7.07 -27.45
CA SER A 195 -13.99 5.74 -27.33
C SER A 195 -13.87 5.15 -25.93
N ILE A 196 -14.72 4.15 -25.64
CA ILE A 196 -14.52 3.23 -24.53
C ILE A 196 -13.75 2.03 -25.09
N ASP A 197 -12.62 1.73 -24.47
CA ASP A 197 -11.67 0.73 -24.96
C ASP A 197 -11.89 -0.60 -24.24
N TYR A 198 -12.07 -0.55 -22.91
CA TYR A 198 -12.24 -1.72 -22.07
C TYR A 198 -13.09 -1.41 -20.84
N VAL A 199 -13.87 -2.38 -20.36
CA VAL A 199 -14.70 -2.20 -19.15
C VAL A 199 -14.62 -3.46 -18.32
N TYR A 200 -14.31 -3.28 -17.04
CA TYR A 200 -13.93 -4.35 -16.13
C TYR A 200 -14.53 -4.12 -14.75
N MET A 201 -14.88 -5.20 -14.06
CA MET A 201 -15.28 -5.14 -12.66
C MET A 201 -14.64 -6.26 -11.87
N GLU A 202 -14.15 -5.91 -10.68
CA GLU A 202 -13.53 -6.82 -9.72
C GLU A 202 -14.21 -6.59 -8.36
N LEU A 203 -15.10 -7.50 -7.95
CA LEU A 203 -15.99 -7.32 -6.79
C LEU A 203 -16.07 -8.60 -5.93
N ASP A 204 -16.13 -8.44 -4.61
CA ASP A 204 -16.66 -9.47 -3.70
C ASP A 204 -18.18 -9.31 -3.64
N ALA A 205 -18.90 -9.89 -4.60
CA ALA A 205 -20.35 -9.76 -4.68
C ALA A 205 -21.04 -10.89 -3.90
N GLY A 206 -21.95 -10.53 -2.99
CA GLY A 206 -22.65 -11.50 -2.14
C GLY A 206 -23.54 -12.49 -2.88
N GLY A 207 -23.96 -12.19 -4.11
CA GLY A 207 -24.75 -13.09 -4.94
C GLY A 207 -24.89 -12.61 -6.39
N GLU A 208 -25.58 -13.39 -7.21
CA GLU A 208 -25.76 -13.11 -8.63
C GLU A 208 -26.57 -11.82 -8.88
N PHE A 209 -26.18 -11.06 -9.90
CA PHE A 209 -26.78 -9.76 -10.23
C PHE A 209 -26.88 -9.51 -11.74
N ASP A 210 -27.83 -8.65 -12.09
CA ASP A 210 -27.96 -8.04 -13.40
C ASP A 210 -27.33 -6.64 -13.38
N LEU A 211 -26.43 -6.37 -14.33
CA LEU A 211 -25.79 -5.06 -14.48
C LEU A 211 -26.65 -4.16 -15.37
N TYR A 212 -26.85 -2.91 -14.95
CA TYR A 212 -27.44 -1.86 -15.78
C TYR A 212 -26.54 -0.64 -15.84
N ILE A 213 -26.22 -0.18 -17.05
CA ILE A 213 -25.44 1.04 -17.30
C ILE A 213 -26.38 2.10 -17.86
N ASN A 214 -26.52 3.22 -17.16
CA ASN A 214 -27.46 4.30 -17.51
C ASN A 214 -28.90 3.79 -17.76
N GLY A 215 -29.33 2.80 -16.98
CA GLY A 215 -30.64 2.16 -17.07
C GLY A 215 -30.79 1.10 -18.18
N ASN A 216 -29.76 0.87 -19.01
CA ASN A 216 -29.76 -0.18 -20.02
C ASN A 216 -29.18 -1.48 -19.45
N MET A 217 -29.84 -2.62 -19.68
CA MET A 217 -29.34 -3.93 -19.27
C MET A 217 -28.01 -4.24 -19.97
N SER A 218 -26.97 -4.56 -19.21
CA SER A 218 -25.59 -4.73 -19.66
C SER A 218 -24.96 -6.07 -19.27
N GLY A 219 -25.77 -7.06 -18.88
CA GLY A 219 -25.32 -8.43 -18.66
C GLY A 219 -25.81 -9.02 -17.35
N HIS A 220 -25.65 -10.34 -17.22
CA HIS A 220 -25.95 -11.11 -16.02
C HIS A 220 -24.67 -11.80 -15.55
N TYR A 221 -24.37 -11.68 -14.25
CA TYR A 221 -23.09 -12.08 -13.67
C TYR A 221 -23.30 -12.90 -12.39
N THR A 222 -22.46 -13.92 -12.22
CA THR A 222 -22.55 -14.90 -11.13
C THR A 222 -21.32 -14.78 -10.25
N SER A 223 -21.51 -14.63 -8.93
CA SER A 223 -20.43 -14.51 -7.96
C SER A 223 -19.96 -15.84 -7.36
N GLY A 224 -18.75 -15.82 -6.81
CA GLY A 224 -17.96 -16.90 -6.24
C GLY A 224 -17.98 -16.93 -4.71
N GLU A 225 -16.84 -17.20 -4.07
CA GLU A 225 -16.71 -17.37 -2.61
C GLU A 225 -16.49 -16.02 -1.89
N GLU A 226 -16.90 -15.92 -0.61
CA GLU A 226 -16.74 -14.72 0.23
C GLU A 226 -15.27 -14.31 0.45
N MET A 227 -15.00 -13.00 0.54
CA MET A 227 -13.66 -12.41 0.70
C MET A 227 -12.72 -12.64 -0.49
N GLN A 228 -13.24 -13.09 -1.63
CA GLN A 228 -12.51 -13.21 -2.88
C GLN A 228 -13.17 -12.33 -3.92
N ALA A 229 -12.34 -11.64 -4.71
CA ALA A 229 -12.84 -10.82 -5.78
C ALA A 229 -13.06 -11.69 -7.02
N ASP A 230 -14.28 -11.70 -7.53
CA ASP A 230 -14.55 -12.22 -8.86
C ASP A 230 -14.28 -11.14 -9.90
N GLU A 231 -13.83 -11.58 -11.07
CA GLU A 231 -13.44 -10.70 -12.17
C GLU A 231 -14.34 -10.91 -13.37
N TRP A 232 -14.82 -9.80 -13.94
CA TRP A 232 -15.63 -9.85 -15.15
C TRP A 232 -15.26 -8.76 -16.14
N GLU A 233 -15.07 -9.18 -17.38
CA GLU A 233 -15.01 -8.31 -18.54
C GLU A 233 -16.42 -8.05 -19.08
N ILE A 234 -16.75 -6.77 -19.28
CA ILE A 234 -18.04 -6.38 -19.84
C ILE A 234 -17.97 -6.42 -21.37
N ASN A 235 -18.96 -7.06 -21.99
CA ASN A 235 -18.98 -7.21 -23.44
C ASN A 235 -19.04 -5.84 -24.16
N SER A 236 -18.19 -5.64 -25.17
CA SER A 236 -18.08 -4.38 -25.92
C SER A 236 -19.37 -3.92 -26.61
N THR A 237 -20.35 -4.81 -26.82
CA THR A 237 -21.68 -4.43 -27.31
C THR A 237 -22.43 -3.47 -26.37
N TYR A 238 -22.08 -3.44 -25.09
CA TYR A 238 -22.71 -2.56 -24.09
C TYR A 238 -22.04 -1.19 -23.97
N PHE A 239 -20.87 -0.98 -24.58
CA PHE A 239 -20.09 0.27 -24.43
C PHE A 239 -20.84 1.52 -24.92
N SER A 240 -21.75 1.35 -25.88
CA SER A 240 -22.64 2.42 -26.36
C SER A 240 -23.61 2.97 -25.30
N SER A 241 -23.70 2.34 -24.13
CA SER A 241 -24.51 2.81 -22.99
C SER A 241 -23.82 3.92 -22.20
N PHE A 242 -22.49 4.08 -22.33
CA PHE A 242 -21.73 5.16 -21.70
C PHE A 242 -21.83 6.45 -22.49
N HIS A 243 -21.64 7.57 -21.79
CA HIS A 243 -21.49 8.89 -22.39
C HIS A 243 -20.51 9.75 -21.57
N GLY A 244 -20.02 10.85 -22.15
CA GLY A 244 -19.28 11.84 -21.38
C GLY A 244 -20.12 12.43 -20.24
N GLY A 245 -19.46 12.76 -19.13
CA GLY A 245 -20.08 13.21 -17.89
C GLY A 245 -20.41 12.08 -16.91
N GLU A 246 -21.41 12.31 -16.06
CA GLU A 246 -21.84 11.36 -15.02
C GLU A 246 -22.60 10.16 -15.60
N ASN A 247 -22.15 8.95 -15.27
CA ASN A 247 -22.81 7.70 -15.63
C ASN A 247 -23.23 6.95 -14.36
N THR A 248 -24.32 6.18 -14.43
CA THR A 248 -24.82 5.36 -13.32
C THR A 248 -24.63 3.87 -13.61
N ILE A 249 -24.10 3.15 -12.63
CA ILE A 249 -23.87 1.71 -12.64
C ILE A 249 -24.77 1.07 -11.58
N LEU A 250 -25.78 0.30 -12.00
CA LEU A 250 -26.72 -0.38 -11.10
C LEU A 250 -26.43 -1.89 -11.10
N LEU A 251 -26.14 -2.42 -9.91
CA LEU A 251 -26.08 -3.84 -9.61
C LEU A 251 -27.44 -4.26 -9.02
N LYS A 252 -28.21 -4.99 -9.82
CA LYS A 252 -29.53 -5.48 -9.42
C LYS A 252 -29.43 -6.94 -9.00
N PHE A 253 -29.44 -7.20 -7.70
CA PHE A 253 -29.27 -8.54 -7.16
C PHE A 253 -30.53 -9.40 -7.35
N ASN A 254 -30.31 -10.63 -7.79
CA ASN A 254 -31.36 -11.62 -8.05
C ASN A 254 -31.47 -12.68 -6.94
N THR A 255 -30.62 -12.60 -5.92
CA THR A 255 -30.52 -13.57 -4.81
C THR A 255 -30.83 -12.91 -3.46
N SER A 256 -30.76 -13.70 -2.39
CA SER A 256 -30.98 -13.20 -1.02
C SER A 256 -29.80 -12.45 -0.42
N ARG A 257 -28.60 -12.55 -1.02
CA ARG A 257 -27.38 -11.86 -0.57
C ARG A 257 -27.11 -10.70 -1.50
N GLN A 258 -27.45 -9.49 -1.05
CA GLN A 258 -27.57 -8.31 -1.91
C GLN A 258 -26.55 -7.25 -1.51
N TYR A 259 -25.28 -7.60 -1.51
CA TYR A 259 -24.21 -6.72 -1.05
C TYR A 259 -22.94 -6.86 -1.90
N VAL A 260 -22.04 -5.88 -1.78
CA VAL A 260 -20.67 -5.90 -2.28
C VAL A 260 -19.71 -5.67 -1.10
N GLY A 261 -18.82 -6.63 -0.85
CA GLY A 261 -17.84 -6.66 0.25
C GLY A 261 -16.46 -6.08 -0.12
N GLY A 262 -16.44 -5.08 -1.00
CA GLY A 262 -15.23 -4.48 -1.56
C GLY A 262 -15.07 -4.74 -3.06
N GLY A 263 -14.36 -3.83 -3.73
CA GLY A 263 -14.07 -3.92 -5.15
C GLY A 263 -14.22 -2.60 -5.92
N TYR A 264 -14.12 -2.67 -7.23
CA TYR A 264 -14.28 -1.52 -8.13
C TYR A 264 -14.86 -1.89 -9.49
N PHE A 265 -15.45 -0.89 -10.13
CA PHE A 265 -15.84 -0.89 -11.53
C PHE A 265 -14.91 0.07 -12.29
N ARG A 266 -14.20 -0.43 -13.30
CA ARG A 266 -13.23 0.31 -14.11
C ARG A 266 -13.73 0.48 -15.55
N VAL A 267 -13.59 1.70 -16.06
CA VAL A 267 -13.85 2.04 -17.46
C VAL A 267 -12.57 2.61 -18.05
N ASP A 268 -11.97 1.89 -18.98
CA ASP A 268 -10.83 2.34 -19.75
C ASP A 268 -11.35 3.01 -21.02
N TYR A 269 -10.90 4.24 -21.26
CA TYR A 269 -11.38 5.08 -22.34
C TYR A 269 -10.24 5.88 -22.94
N SER A 270 -10.44 6.29 -24.18
CA SER A 270 -9.48 7.09 -24.91
C SER A 270 -9.88 8.56 -24.96
N THR A 271 -8.89 9.44 -24.81
CA THR A 271 -9.10 10.90 -24.84
C THR A 271 -7.94 11.62 -25.52
N SER A 272 -8.22 12.78 -26.09
CA SER A 272 -7.21 13.70 -26.63
C SER A 272 -6.74 14.75 -25.61
N ASP A 273 -7.19 14.68 -24.35
CA ASP A 273 -6.78 15.63 -23.32
C ASP A 273 -5.47 15.22 -22.63
N LEU A 274 -4.50 16.12 -22.73
CA LEU A 274 -3.16 15.98 -22.15
C LEU A 274 -3.17 15.99 -20.61
N LEU A 275 -4.10 16.73 -20.00
CA LEU A 275 -4.25 16.85 -18.55
C LEU A 275 -5.67 16.47 -18.16
N LEU A 276 -5.80 15.48 -17.28
CA LEU A 276 -7.05 15.28 -16.54
C LEU A 276 -7.05 16.29 -15.40
N TYR A 277 -8.05 17.17 -15.41
CA TYR A 277 -8.11 18.34 -14.56
C TYR A 277 -8.79 18.00 -13.23
N GLU A 278 -8.07 17.87 -12.11
CA GLU A 278 -8.69 17.87 -10.77
C GLU A 278 -7.71 18.42 -9.72
N GLY A 279 -8.04 19.30 -8.76
CA GLY A 279 -9.27 19.99 -8.38
C GLY A 279 -8.95 21.18 -7.46
N ASN A 280 -9.91 22.09 -7.28
CA ASN A 280 -9.77 23.42 -6.65
C ASN A 280 -9.71 23.43 -5.10
N GLY A 281 -9.11 22.41 -4.48
CA GLY A 281 -9.13 22.25 -3.01
C GLY A 281 -10.51 21.86 -2.46
N THR A 282 -11.36 21.25 -3.29
CA THR A 282 -12.66 20.68 -2.90
C THR A 282 -12.68 19.21 -3.28
N GLY A 283 -13.08 18.34 -2.36
CA GLY A 283 -13.28 16.91 -2.58
C GLY A 283 -14.74 16.51 -2.31
N ARG A 284 -15.20 15.43 -2.95
CA ARG A 284 -16.56 14.93 -2.78
C ARG A 284 -16.58 13.40 -2.76
N TYR A 285 -17.23 12.84 -1.75
CA TYR A 285 -17.56 11.42 -1.65
C TYR A 285 -19.05 11.23 -1.93
N TYR A 286 -19.40 10.42 -2.93
CA TYR A 286 -20.79 10.06 -3.21
C TYR A 286 -21.15 8.75 -2.53
N PHE A 287 -22.25 8.74 -1.78
CA PHE A 287 -22.80 7.50 -1.24
C PHE A 287 -23.34 6.63 -2.39
N PRO A 288 -23.25 5.29 -2.29
CA PRO A 288 -24.01 4.42 -3.17
C PRO A 288 -25.51 4.68 -3.00
N GLY A 289 -26.26 4.61 -4.08
CA GLY A 289 -27.70 4.47 -4.01
C GLY A 289 -28.05 3.05 -3.55
N ILE A 290 -28.89 2.91 -2.52
CA ILE A 290 -29.31 1.62 -1.99
C ILE A 290 -30.83 1.55 -2.06
N GLU A 291 -31.36 0.59 -2.81
CA GLU A 291 -32.78 0.20 -2.77
C GLU A 291 -32.88 -1.14 -2.03
N GLY A 292 -33.24 -1.10 -0.76
CA GLY A 292 -33.11 -2.20 0.18
C GLY A 292 -32.67 -1.69 1.55
N VAL A 293 -32.10 -2.55 2.39
CA VAL A 293 -31.63 -2.12 3.72
C VAL A 293 -30.39 -1.26 3.56
N ILE A 294 -30.41 -0.02 4.08
CA ILE A 294 -29.24 0.85 4.08
C ILE A 294 -28.21 0.29 5.06
N ASN A 295 -27.11 -0.27 4.56
CA ASN A 295 -26.00 -0.82 5.33
C ASN A 295 -24.66 -0.58 4.61
N ILE A 296 -24.09 0.60 4.86
CA ILE A 296 -22.84 1.06 4.23
C ILE A 296 -21.74 1.10 5.29
N TYR A 297 -20.67 0.36 5.04
CA TYR A 297 -19.36 0.46 5.68
C TYR A 297 -18.37 0.88 4.60
N SER A 298 -17.91 2.13 4.66
CA SER A 298 -17.05 2.71 3.63
C SER A 298 -16.02 3.66 4.24
N SER A 299 -15.34 4.42 3.41
CA SER A 299 -14.44 5.49 3.83
C SER A 299 -14.28 6.55 2.74
N PHE A 300 -13.76 7.72 3.12
CA PHE A 300 -13.25 8.70 2.16
C PHE A 300 -11.89 9.21 2.60
N TYR A 301 -11.11 9.73 1.67
CA TYR A 301 -9.79 10.29 1.94
C TYR A 301 -9.85 11.82 1.98
N VAL A 302 -9.21 12.40 3.00
CA VAL A 302 -9.05 13.86 3.12
C VAL A 302 -7.61 14.23 2.74
N PRO A 303 -7.37 14.78 1.54
CA PRO A 303 -6.05 15.20 1.12
C PRO A 303 -5.72 16.58 1.72
N GLY A 304 -4.68 16.67 2.54
CA GLY A 304 -4.29 17.94 3.16
C GLY A 304 -5.08 18.29 4.43
N SER A 305 -5.08 19.59 4.75
CA SER A 305 -5.78 20.12 5.93
C SER A 305 -7.25 20.40 5.60
N LEU A 306 -8.16 19.75 6.31
CA LEU A 306 -9.61 19.92 6.20
C LEU A 306 -10.04 21.28 6.74
N ASN A 307 -10.75 22.06 5.92
CA ASN A 307 -11.20 23.41 6.24
C ASN A 307 -12.70 23.49 6.54
N SER A 308 -13.52 22.78 5.76
CA SER A 308 -14.96 22.69 5.95
C SER A 308 -15.51 21.38 5.41
N MET A 309 -16.67 20.96 5.90
CA MET A 309 -17.39 19.78 5.43
C MET A 309 -18.89 20.06 5.41
N ASP A 310 -19.59 19.61 4.37
CA ASP A 310 -21.04 19.69 4.23
C ASP A 310 -21.56 18.32 3.76
N ILE A 311 -22.72 17.91 4.25
CA ILE A 311 -23.34 16.62 3.89
C ILE A 311 -24.71 16.88 3.28
N HIS A 312 -24.97 16.25 2.14
CA HIS A 312 -26.28 16.19 1.51
C HIS A 312 -26.77 14.75 1.47
N LEU A 313 -27.91 14.47 2.08
CA LEU A 313 -28.57 13.16 2.05
C LEU A 313 -29.92 13.28 1.36
N ASP A 314 -30.25 12.33 0.49
CA ASP A 314 -31.56 12.21 -0.13
C ASP A 314 -32.01 10.76 -0.07
N GLY A 315 -33.18 10.52 0.52
CA GLY A 315 -33.72 9.16 0.65
C GLY A 315 -35.12 9.11 1.23
N ASP A 316 -35.68 7.91 1.27
CA ASP A 316 -36.99 7.62 1.85
C ASP A 316 -36.87 6.37 2.74
N SER A 317 -37.06 6.56 4.05
CA SER A 317 -36.97 5.49 5.04
C SER A 317 -38.02 5.69 6.13
N GLU A 318 -38.81 4.66 6.42
CA GLU A 318 -39.72 4.67 7.59
C GLU A 318 -38.96 4.45 8.91
N TYR A 319 -37.68 4.09 8.86
CA TYR A 319 -36.80 3.88 9.99
C TYR A 319 -35.82 5.04 10.16
N ASP A 320 -35.34 5.24 11.39
CA ASP A 320 -34.26 6.21 11.64
C ASP A 320 -32.97 5.71 10.97
N VAL A 321 -32.38 6.59 10.17
CA VAL A 321 -31.08 6.37 9.52
C VAL A 321 -30.04 7.09 10.35
N TYR A 322 -28.90 6.44 10.57
CA TYR A 322 -27.75 7.07 11.20
C TYR A 322 -26.57 7.15 10.24
N LEU A 323 -25.76 8.20 10.38
CA LEU A 323 -24.48 8.38 9.71
C LEU A 323 -23.41 8.69 10.77
N SER A 324 -22.33 7.94 10.74
CA SER A 324 -21.12 8.13 11.55
C SER A 324 -19.93 8.41 10.65
N ILE A 325 -19.11 9.40 11.03
CA ILE A 325 -17.86 9.77 10.38
C ILE A 325 -16.76 9.74 11.42
N GLY A 326 -15.72 8.95 11.19
CA GLY A 326 -14.59 8.84 12.12
C GLY A 326 -14.97 8.35 13.52
N GLY A 327 -16.10 7.64 13.65
CA GLY A 327 -16.64 7.14 14.92
C GLY A 327 -17.68 8.04 15.60
N GLU A 328 -17.86 9.27 15.12
CA GLU A 328 -18.84 10.21 15.67
C GLU A 328 -20.13 10.20 14.85
N ILE A 329 -21.28 10.07 15.51
CA ILE A 329 -22.60 10.10 14.87
C ILE A 329 -22.96 11.55 14.54
N VAL A 330 -23.03 11.87 13.25
CA VAL A 330 -23.35 13.21 12.73
C VAL A 330 -24.81 13.37 12.32
N TYR A 331 -25.51 12.25 12.08
CA TYR A 331 -26.93 12.22 11.75
C TYR A 331 -27.58 10.99 12.38
N ASN A 332 -28.80 11.16 12.91
CA ASN A 332 -29.56 10.06 13.52
C ASN A 332 -31.07 10.39 13.57
N TYR A 333 -31.71 10.41 12.40
CA TYR A 333 -33.13 10.72 12.27
C TYR A 333 -33.74 9.97 11.08
N ASN A 334 -35.07 9.89 11.03
CA ASN A 334 -35.80 9.43 9.86
C ASN A 334 -35.45 10.26 8.61
N LEU A 335 -35.08 9.58 7.52
CA LEU A 335 -34.72 10.22 6.24
C LEU A 335 -35.95 10.23 5.32
N SER A 336 -36.49 11.40 5.03
CA SER A 336 -37.64 11.59 4.13
C SER A 336 -37.43 12.82 3.24
N GLY A 337 -36.91 12.57 2.04
CA GLY A 337 -36.45 13.58 1.08
C GLY A 337 -35.03 14.06 1.37
N GLU A 338 -34.74 15.29 0.90
CA GLU A 338 -33.43 15.93 0.99
C GLU A 338 -33.16 16.52 2.39
N VAL A 339 -31.96 16.28 2.91
CA VAL A 339 -31.45 16.78 4.18
C VAL A 339 -30.02 17.29 3.97
N ASP A 340 -29.78 18.55 4.32
CA ASP A 340 -28.46 19.15 4.32
C ASP A 340 -27.96 19.32 5.77
N ILE A 341 -26.72 18.91 6.03
CA ILE A 341 -26.02 19.08 7.30
C ILE A 341 -24.82 20.00 7.02
N PRO A 342 -24.88 21.28 7.42
CA PRO A 342 -23.84 22.25 7.10
C PRO A 342 -22.62 22.12 8.02
N ASP A 343 -21.50 22.70 7.59
CA ASP A 343 -20.25 22.78 8.34
C ASP A 343 -20.39 23.34 9.77
N GLU A 344 -21.32 24.29 9.99
CA GLU A 344 -21.57 24.88 11.30
C GLU A 344 -22.00 23.84 12.35
N ASP A 345 -22.72 22.79 11.93
CA ASP A 345 -23.13 21.70 12.81
C ASP A 345 -22.04 20.63 12.91
N LEU A 346 -21.39 20.30 11.78
CA LEU A 346 -20.37 19.25 11.72
C LEU A 346 -19.09 19.60 12.48
N SER A 347 -18.64 20.86 12.41
CA SER A 347 -17.45 21.33 13.11
C SER A 347 -17.59 21.36 14.64
N LEU A 348 -18.82 21.21 15.18
CA LEU A 348 -19.08 21.06 16.61
C LEU A 348 -18.94 19.60 17.08
N ILE A 349 -19.04 18.64 16.15
CA ILE A 349 -19.02 17.20 16.41
C ILE A 349 -17.66 16.60 16.02
N LEU A 350 -17.13 16.98 14.86
CA LEU A 350 -15.94 16.40 14.24
C LEU A 350 -14.68 17.23 14.53
N ASP A 351 -13.58 16.56 14.88
CA ASP A 351 -12.26 17.19 14.92
C ASP A 351 -11.56 17.09 13.55
N TYR A 352 -11.66 18.16 12.75
CA TYR A 352 -11.07 18.22 11.42
C TYR A 352 -9.56 18.02 11.39
N SER A 353 -8.85 18.37 12.48
CA SER A 353 -7.40 18.15 12.56
C SER A 353 -7.07 16.67 12.68
N SER A 354 -7.95 15.89 13.34
CA SER A 354 -7.82 14.44 13.48
C SER A 354 -8.13 13.68 12.19
N LEU A 355 -8.97 14.26 11.30
CA LEU A 355 -9.41 13.67 10.03
C LEU A 355 -8.50 14.03 8.84
N SER A 356 -7.73 15.12 8.95
CA SER A 356 -6.84 15.62 7.89
C SER A 356 -5.72 14.63 7.55
N ASN A 357 -5.38 14.51 6.26
CA ASN A 357 -4.37 13.59 5.71
C ASN A 357 -4.61 12.11 6.06
N LYS A 358 -5.87 11.69 6.14
CA LYS A 358 -6.22 10.30 6.51
C LYS A 358 -7.36 9.75 5.68
N THR A 359 -7.37 8.42 5.61
CA THR A 359 -8.56 7.66 5.24
C THR A 359 -9.50 7.67 6.45
N VAL A 360 -10.68 8.26 6.29
CA VAL A 360 -11.69 8.46 7.33
C VAL A 360 -12.81 7.44 7.14
N PRO A 361 -13.03 6.53 8.11
CA PRO A 361 -14.07 5.53 8.01
C PRO A 361 -15.46 6.17 8.17
N ILE A 362 -16.43 5.72 7.38
CA ILE A 362 -17.82 6.15 7.44
C ILE A 362 -18.79 4.97 7.54
N ARG A 363 -19.81 5.14 8.35
CA ARG A 363 -20.85 4.13 8.59
C ARG A 363 -22.21 4.75 8.41
N MET A 364 -23.03 4.21 7.50
CA MET A 364 -24.42 4.63 7.33
C MET A 364 -25.37 3.44 7.40
N GLY A 365 -26.29 3.45 8.36
CA GLY A 365 -27.15 2.30 8.64
C GLY A 365 -28.51 2.68 9.19
N LEU A 366 -29.34 1.67 9.44
CA LEU A 366 -30.62 1.83 10.14
C LEU A 366 -30.45 1.61 11.66
N MET A 367 -31.14 2.39 12.49
CA MET A 367 -31.06 2.29 13.95
C MET A 367 -31.90 1.14 14.52
N ALA A 368 -31.26 0.28 15.33
CA ALA A 368 -31.85 -0.95 15.88
C ALA A 368 -33.03 -0.76 16.84
N SER A 369 -33.20 0.43 17.44
CA SER A 369 -34.25 0.69 18.44
C SER A 369 -35.68 0.58 17.91
N ASN A 370 -35.88 0.71 16.59
CA ASN A 370 -37.16 0.56 15.89
C ASN A 370 -37.20 -0.67 14.96
N LEU A 371 -36.18 -1.54 15.00
CA LEU A 371 -36.04 -2.68 14.11
C LEU A 371 -36.22 -3.99 14.89
N THR A 372 -37.43 -4.58 14.83
CA THR A 372 -37.64 -5.96 15.29
C THR A 372 -37.25 -7.01 14.24
N ASP A 373 -36.99 -6.58 13.00
CA ASP A 373 -37.06 -7.44 11.80
C ASP A 373 -35.76 -7.46 10.96
N ILE A 374 -34.68 -6.77 11.38
CA ILE A 374 -33.34 -6.84 10.76
C ILE A 374 -32.37 -7.46 11.76
N GLY A 375 -32.01 -8.72 11.58
CA GLY A 375 -30.95 -9.39 12.33
C GLY A 375 -29.60 -9.19 11.64
N VAL A 376 -28.74 -8.33 12.15
CA VAL A 376 -27.32 -8.26 11.72
C VAL A 376 -26.70 -9.67 11.83
N GLU A 377 -25.88 -10.10 10.88
CA GLU A 377 -25.13 -11.35 10.98
C GLU A 377 -24.20 -11.27 12.21
N GLY A 378 -24.52 -12.16 13.12
CA GLY A 378 -23.88 -12.39 14.40
C GLY A 378 -24.71 -13.53 14.94
N SER A 379 -24.14 -14.72 15.00
CA SER A 379 -24.89 -15.85 15.50
C SER A 379 -25.19 -15.58 16.97
N GLY A 380 -26.46 -15.36 17.29
CA GLY A 380 -26.87 -15.11 18.67
C GLY A 380 -26.27 -16.18 19.59
N VAL A 381 -25.88 -15.79 20.78
CA VAL A 381 -25.30 -16.74 21.74
C VAL A 381 -26.40 -17.60 22.33
N ASP A 382 -26.09 -18.88 22.51
CA ASP A 382 -26.82 -19.77 23.40
C ASP A 382 -26.06 -19.91 24.72
N VAL A 383 -26.65 -19.37 25.79
CA VAL A 383 -26.08 -19.47 27.14
C VAL A 383 -26.86 -20.50 27.95
N VAL A 384 -26.16 -21.43 28.60
CA VAL A 384 -26.74 -22.22 29.69
C VAL A 384 -26.27 -21.66 31.02
N LEU A 385 -27.20 -21.11 31.79
CA LEU A 385 -26.93 -20.61 33.14
C LEU A 385 -27.17 -21.74 34.15
N ILE A 386 -26.09 -22.14 34.83
CA ILE A 386 -26.09 -23.24 35.81
C ILE A 386 -26.03 -22.67 37.23
N THR A 387 -27.02 -23.03 38.05
CA THR A 387 -27.17 -22.51 39.42
C THR A 387 -27.20 -23.65 40.43
N ASP A 388 -26.28 -23.67 41.40
CA ASP A 388 -26.34 -24.60 42.53
C ASP A 388 -27.51 -24.26 43.46
N LEU A 389 -28.29 -25.28 43.81
CA LEU A 389 -29.40 -25.23 44.77
C LEU A 389 -29.21 -26.24 45.91
N SER A 390 -27.97 -26.64 46.18
CA SER A 390 -27.60 -27.47 47.32
C SER A 390 -28.01 -26.82 48.66
N GLY A 391 -28.06 -27.61 49.72
CA GLY A 391 -28.49 -27.14 51.05
C GLY A 391 -27.62 -26.01 51.62
N SER A 392 -26.35 -25.92 51.23
CA SER A 392 -25.43 -24.84 51.62
C SER A 392 -25.88 -23.46 51.11
N MET A 393 -26.75 -23.42 50.09
CA MET A 393 -27.30 -22.17 49.57
C MET A 393 -28.28 -21.47 50.54
N GLU A 394 -28.68 -22.12 51.65
CA GLU A 394 -29.38 -21.47 52.78
C GLU A 394 -28.46 -20.62 53.66
N TYR A 395 -27.14 -20.78 53.52
CA TYR A 395 -26.18 -20.07 54.33
C TYR A 395 -25.98 -18.64 53.87
N ARG A 396 -25.41 -17.85 54.75
CA ARG A 396 -24.98 -16.48 54.46
C ARG A 396 -23.75 -16.46 53.54
N LEU A 397 -23.44 -15.30 52.95
CA LEU A 397 -22.41 -15.17 51.93
C LEU A 397 -20.98 -15.36 52.46
N ASP A 398 -20.73 -14.95 53.71
CA ASP A 398 -19.39 -14.88 54.33
C ASP A 398 -19.06 -16.06 55.28
N SER A 399 -19.98 -17.01 55.49
CA SER A 399 -19.79 -18.16 56.41
C SER A 399 -20.84 -19.25 56.21
N GLU A 400 -20.68 -20.41 56.88
CA GLU A 400 -21.63 -21.54 56.87
C GLU A 400 -22.82 -21.39 57.85
N GLY A 401 -23.06 -20.17 58.35
CA GLY A 401 -24.22 -19.89 59.22
C GLY A 401 -25.50 -19.66 58.41
N GLY A 402 -26.66 -19.89 59.02
CA GLY A 402 -27.96 -19.59 58.37
C GLY A 402 -28.07 -18.12 57.94
N GLY A 403 -28.49 -17.88 56.70
CA GLY A 403 -28.67 -16.55 56.12
C GLY A 403 -30.09 -15.97 56.31
N VAL A 404 -30.22 -14.68 56.05
CA VAL A 404 -31.50 -13.96 55.98
C VAL A 404 -32.02 -13.99 54.55
N GLU A 405 -33.24 -14.47 54.37
CA GLU A 405 -33.90 -14.49 53.07
C GLU A 405 -34.33 -13.08 52.67
N ARG A 406 -33.94 -12.67 51.47
CA ARG A 406 -34.21 -11.35 50.91
C ARG A 406 -34.71 -11.45 49.46
N ASN A 407 -35.53 -10.49 49.06
CA ASN A 407 -35.98 -10.31 47.68
C ASN A 407 -35.08 -9.30 46.96
N CYS A 408 -35.08 -9.28 45.63
CA CYS A 408 -34.18 -8.41 44.85
C CYS A 408 -34.40 -6.91 45.02
N SER A 409 -35.57 -6.49 45.52
CA SER A 409 -35.87 -5.09 45.84
C SER A 409 -35.48 -4.69 47.27
N ASP A 410 -34.93 -5.61 48.07
CA ASP A 410 -34.50 -5.34 49.45
C ASP A 410 -33.19 -4.51 49.43
N ALA A 411 -33.16 -3.41 50.18
CA ALA A 411 -31.98 -2.53 50.24
C ALA A 411 -30.75 -3.23 50.82
N ASP A 412 -30.95 -4.29 51.61
CA ASP A 412 -29.88 -5.08 52.23
C ASP A 412 -29.54 -6.36 51.44
N ILE A 413 -30.00 -6.51 50.18
CA ILE A 413 -29.72 -7.71 49.37
C ILE A 413 -28.20 -7.97 49.23
N TYR A 414 -27.37 -6.92 49.18
CA TYR A 414 -25.91 -7.02 49.10
C TYR A 414 -25.20 -7.14 50.47
N ASN A 415 -25.95 -7.28 51.58
CA ASN A 415 -25.36 -7.49 52.89
C ASN A 415 -24.83 -8.93 53.04
N SER A 416 -23.71 -9.12 53.74
CA SER A 416 -23.10 -10.46 53.89
C SER A 416 -24.00 -11.47 54.64
N SER A 417 -24.99 -10.99 55.39
CA SER A 417 -26.01 -11.83 56.04
C SER A 417 -27.06 -12.43 55.09
N THR A 418 -27.09 -12.03 53.82
CA THR A 418 -28.07 -12.53 52.81
C THR A 418 -27.85 -14.01 52.55
N LYS A 419 -28.93 -14.79 52.43
CA LYS A 419 -28.84 -16.18 51.95
C LYS A 419 -28.20 -16.21 50.55
N ARG A 420 -27.28 -17.13 50.30
CA ARG A 420 -26.64 -17.28 48.97
C ARG A 420 -27.69 -17.42 47.86
N VAL A 421 -28.73 -18.24 48.07
CA VAL A 421 -29.83 -18.38 47.09
C VAL A 421 -30.60 -17.09 46.83
N SER A 422 -30.76 -16.22 47.84
CA SER A 422 -31.46 -14.94 47.67
C SER A 422 -30.69 -14.04 46.71
N LEU A 423 -29.37 -13.94 46.87
CA LEU A 423 -28.52 -13.15 45.98
C LEU A 423 -28.42 -13.81 44.59
N ALA A 424 -28.19 -15.12 44.52
CA ALA A 424 -28.09 -15.86 43.26
C ALA A 424 -29.34 -15.65 42.39
N LYS A 425 -30.54 -15.73 42.97
CA LYS A 425 -31.80 -15.43 42.27
C LYS A 425 -31.82 -14.04 41.63
N CYS A 426 -31.21 -13.05 42.26
CA CYS A 426 -31.20 -11.68 41.75
C CYS A 426 -30.16 -11.49 40.66
N LEU A 427 -28.95 -12.02 40.87
CA LEU A 427 -27.88 -11.96 39.87
C LEU A 427 -28.22 -12.78 38.62
N ASP A 428 -28.84 -13.95 38.76
CA ASP A 428 -29.30 -14.74 37.62
C ASP A 428 -30.37 -13.98 36.81
N LYS A 429 -31.27 -13.24 37.47
CA LYS A 429 -32.28 -12.40 36.78
C LYS A 429 -31.64 -11.24 36.04
N ASP A 430 -30.68 -10.55 36.66
CA ASP A 430 -29.95 -9.46 36.05
C ASP A 430 -29.11 -9.95 34.86
N PHE A 431 -28.48 -11.13 34.98
CA PHE A 431 -27.74 -11.78 33.91
C PHE A 431 -28.63 -12.18 32.74
N ILE A 432 -29.80 -12.79 33.00
CA ILE A 432 -30.81 -13.09 31.97
C ILE A 432 -31.20 -11.81 31.23
N ASP A 433 -31.49 -10.73 31.97
CA ASP A 433 -31.84 -9.46 31.37
C ASP A 433 -30.69 -8.89 30.53
N ASN A 434 -29.44 -8.99 30.99
CA ASN A 434 -28.26 -8.53 30.25
C ASN A 434 -28.03 -9.30 28.95
N ILE A 435 -28.05 -10.64 29.00
CA ILE A 435 -27.83 -11.48 27.81
C ILE A 435 -28.99 -11.32 26.80
N LEU A 436 -30.23 -11.29 27.28
CA LEU A 436 -31.42 -11.18 26.43
C LEU A 436 -31.78 -9.74 26.05
N LYS A 437 -30.93 -8.74 26.35
CA LYS A 437 -31.02 -7.41 25.71
C LYS A 437 -30.99 -7.55 24.18
N ASP A 438 -30.20 -8.51 23.69
CA ASP A 438 -30.22 -8.90 22.29
C ASP A 438 -31.29 -10.00 22.05
N PRO A 439 -32.30 -9.76 21.21
CA PRO A 439 -33.38 -10.72 20.95
C PRO A 439 -32.91 -11.99 20.23
N ARG A 440 -31.70 -12.01 19.66
CA ARG A 440 -31.08 -13.17 19.01
C ARG A 440 -30.49 -14.16 20.02
N ASN A 441 -30.19 -13.71 21.23
CA ASN A 441 -29.63 -14.55 22.28
C ASN A 441 -30.70 -15.43 22.89
N ARG A 442 -30.29 -16.61 23.35
CA ARG A 442 -31.18 -17.54 24.06
C ARG A 442 -30.49 -17.98 25.34
N VAL A 443 -31.26 -18.07 26.40
CA VAL A 443 -30.79 -18.57 27.69
C VAL A 443 -31.57 -19.83 28.03
N ALA A 444 -30.84 -20.85 28.49
CA ALA A 444 -31.38 -22.03 29.13
C ALA A 444 -30.99 -22.00 30.62
N LEU A 445 -31.80 -22.64 31.46
CA LEU A 445 -31.51 -22.77 32.89
C LEU A 445 -31.26 -24.24 33.22
N SER A 446 -30.21 -24.48 34.01
CA SER A 446 -29.92 -25.81 34.55
C SER A 446 -29.55 -25.67 36.02
N ALA A 447 -30.54 -25.78 36.91
CA ALA A 447 -30.34 -25.63 38.34
C ALA A 447 -30.29 -26.99 39.03
N PHE A 448 -29.34 -27.24 39.93
CA PHE A 448 -29.06 -28.59 40.40
C PHE A 448 -28.99 -28.73 41.92
N TYR A 449 -29.30 -29.92 42.42
CA TYR A 449 -29.25 -30.26 43.85
C TYR A 449 -29.27 -31.78 44.07
N GLY A 450 -29.00 -32.26 45.30
CA GLY A 450 -29.16 -33.67 45.68
C GLY A 450 -30.59 -33.98 46.13
N ASP A 451 -31.23 -34.99 45.57
CA ASP A 451 -32.62 -35.33 45.90
C ASP A 451 -32.76 -35.79 47.36
N THR A 452 -33.46 -35.03 48.20
CA THR A 452 -33.68 -35.37 49.61
C THR A 452 -34.63 -36.57 49.79
N SER A 453 -35.44 -36.90 48.78
CA SER A 453 -36.34 -38.06 48.77
C SER A 453 -35.64 -39.34 48.30
N SER A 454 -34.54 -39.18 47.55
CA SER A 454 -33.62 -40.24 47.16
C SER A 454 -32.18 -39.70 47.32
N PRO A 455 -31.64 -39.66 48.56
CA PRO A 455 -30.36 -39.01 48.90
C PRO A 455 -29.14 -39.60 48.19
N TYR A 456 -29.35 -40.64 47.37
CA TYR A 456 -28.38 -41.25 46.49
C TYR A 456 -28.31 -40.61 45.10
N ARG A 457 -29.22 -39.68 44.74
CA ARG A 457 -29.37 -39.13 43.40
C ARG A 457 -29.20 -37.61 43.35
N GLY A 458 -28.39 -37.11 42.41
CA GLY A 458 -28.43 -35.72 41.97
C GLY A 458 -29.63 -35.49 41.04
N LYS A 459 -30.19 -34.27 41.06
CA LYS A 459 -31.31 -33.85 40.22
C LYS A 459 -31.05 -32.45 39.65
N VAL A 460 -31.58 -32.24 38.44
CA VAL A 460 -31.52 -30.96 37.71
C VAL A 460 -32.94 -30.49 37.40
N TYR A 461 -33.18 -29.18 37.53
CA TYR A 461 -34.31 -28.47 36.94
C TYR A 461 -33.84 -27.88 35.61
N GLU A 462 -34.35 -28.42 34.51
CA GLU A 462 -34.00 -28.01 33.14
C GLU A 462 -35.09 -27.08 32.56
N GLU A 463 -34.66 -25.98 31.94
CA GLU A 463 -35.47 -25.16 31.06
C GLU A 463 -34.69 -24.97 29.75
N GLY A 464 -35.29 -25.33 28.61
CA GLY A 464 -34.63 -25.25 27.30
C GLY A 464 -34.32 -23.83 26.85
N LEU A 465 -33.56 -23.71 25.74
CA LEU A 465 -33.16 -22.42 25.18
C LEU A 465 -34.38 -21.59 24.76
N THR A 466 -34.50 -20.40 25.34
CA THR A 466 -35.56 -19.43 25.01
C THR A 466 -35.05 -18.00 25.13
N ASN A 467 -35.69 -17.07 24.43
CA ASN A 467 -35.48 -15.63 24.56
C ASN A 467 -36.56 -14.96 25.42
N ASN A 468 -37.42 -15.74 26.10
CA ASN A 468 -38.46 -15.20 26.97
C ASN A 468 -37.91 -14.91 28.37
N ALA A 469 -37.37 -13.70 28.57
CA ALA A 469 -36.83 -13.25 29.85
C ALA A 469 -37.84 -13.36 31.01
N SER A 470 -39.12 -13.05 30.77
CA SER A 470 -40.14 -13.12 31.83
C SER A 470 -40.37 -14.55 32.33
N TYR A 471 -40.41 -15.51 31.41
CA TYR A 471 -40.53 -16.93 31.73
C TYR A 471 -39.34 -17.43 32.55
N LEU A 472 -38.12 -17.13 32.11
CA LEU A 472 -36.90 -17.57 32.81
C LEU A 472 -36.80 -16.96 34.21
N LYS A 473 -37.12 -15.67 34.36
CA LYS A 473 -37.10 -14.99 35.67
C LYS A 473 -38.16 -15.52 36.64
N GLU A 474 -39.31 -16.00 36.15
CA GLU A 474 -40.30 -16.72 36.95
C GLU A 474 -39.71 -18.02 37.49
N LYS A 475 -39.05 -18.82 36.63
CA LYS A 475 -38.41 -20.09 37.01
C LYS A 475 -37.28 -19.92 38.01
N VAL A 476 -36.42 -18.90 37.84
CA VAL A 476 -35.42 -18.53 38.85
C VAL A 476 -36.09 -18.15 40.19
N GLY A 477 -37.28 -17.54 40.14
CA GLY A 477 -38.06 -17.22 41.34
C GLY A 477 -38.40 -18.44 42.20
N ASP A 478 -38.58 -19.62 41.58
CA ASP A 478 -38.97 -20.87 42.23
C ASP A 478 -37.80 -21.63 42.89
N TYR A 479 -36.56 -21.17 42.70
CA TYR A 479 -35.39 -21.86 43.25
C TYR A 479 -35.46 -22.01 44.78
N SER A 480 -35.17 -23.20 45.29
CA SER A 480 -35.15 -23.50 46.72
C SER A 480 -33.96 -24.40 47.06
N PRO A 481 -33.15 -24.04 48.08
CA PRO A 481 -32.03 -24.87 48.53
C PRO A 481 -32.49 -26.22 49.09
N GLN A 482 -31.76 -27.29 48.78
CA GLN A 482 -31.96 -28.62 49.38
C GLN A 482 -30.83 -29.60 49.00
N GLY A 483 -30.57 -30.59 49.84
CA GLY A 483 -29.70 -31.72 49.47
C GLY A 483 -28.23 -31.37 49.22
N GLY A 484 -27.56 -32.17 48.39
CA GLY A 484 -26.13 -32.03 48.07
C GLY A 484 -25.84 -31.38 46.71
N THR A 485 -24.59 -31.44 46.28
CA THR A 485 -24.04 -30.69 45.14
C THR A 485 -23.66 -31.67 44.01
N CYS A 486 -24.24 -31.52 42.82
CA CYS A 486 -23.95 -32.35 41.64
C CYS A 486 -23.58 -31.52 40.40
N ILE A 487 -22.39 -30.89 40.41
CA ILE A 487 -21.94 -30.01 39.32
C ILE A 487 -21.91 -30.76 37.97
N CYS A 488 -21.43 -32.01 37.95
CA CYS A 488 -21.38 -32.79 36.71
C CYS A 488 -22.79 -33.11 36.15
N CYS A 489 -23.82 -33.23 37.01
CA CYS A 489 -25.19 -33.44 36.55
C CYS A 489 -25.65 -32.26 35.68
N ALA A 490 -25.38 -31.03 36.13
CA ALA A 490 -25.79 -29.82 35.45
C ALA A 490 -24.96 -29.56 34.18
N ILE A 491 -23.65 -29.82 34.19
CA ILE A 491 -22.82 -29.64 32.97
C ILE A 491 -23.22 -30.65 31.89
N ASN A 492 -23.57 -31.89 32.27
CA ASN A 492 -24.08 -32.88 31.32
C ASN A 492 -25.46 -32.52 30.78
N ASP A 493 -26.30 -31.90 31.60
CA ASP A 493 -27.59 -31.34 31.18
C ASP A 493 -27.39 -30.17 30.19
N ALA A 494 -26.47 -29.26 30.48
CA ALA A 494 -26.08 -28.18 29.57
C ALA A 494 -25.56 -28.71 28.23
N TYR A 495 -24.72 -29.75 28.24
CA TYR A 495 -24.28 -30.44 27.03
C TYR A 495 -25.48 -30.92 26.21
N LYS A 496 -26.45 -31.60 26.85
CA LYS A 496 -27.62 -32.13 26.16
C LYS A 496 -28.48 -31.01 25.57
N ILE A 497 -28.72 -29.94 26.33
CA ILE A 497 -29.49 -28.78 25.84
C ILE A 497 -28.80 -28.18 24.61
N LEU A 498 -27.49 -27.96 24.66
CA LEU A 498 -26.74 -27.36 23.56
C LEU A 498 -26.65 -28.29 22.35
N ASP A 499 -26.43 -29.59 22.54
CA ASP A 499 -26.38 -30.59 21.45
C ASP A 499 -27.74 -30.74 20.76
N GLU A 500 -28.83 -30.74 21.52
CA GLU A 500 -30.19 -30.93 20.98
C GLU A 500 -30.82 -29.64 20.40
N GLN A 501 -30.49 -28.46 20.95
CA GLN A 501 -31.23 -27.22 20.69
C GLN A 501 -30.37 -26.07 20.11
N SER A 502 -29.05 -26.21 20.10
CA SER A 502 -28.12 -25.28 19.43
C SER A 502 -27.67 -25.84 18.08
N ASN A 503 -26.75 -25.14 17.40
CA ASN A 503 -26.14 -25.60 16.15
C ASN A 503 -24.71 -25.05 16.01
N ALA A 504 -24.00 -25.47 14.97
CA ALA A 504 -22.60 -25.10 14.75
C ALA A 504 -22.38 -23.63 14.40
N SER A 505 -23.39 -22.91 13.92
CA SER A 505 -23.22 -21.50 13.58
C SER A 505 -23.28 -20.61 14.82
N ARG A 506 -23.88 -21.05 15.94
CA ARG A 506 -24.07 -20.27 17.17
C ARG A 506 -22.90 -20.39 18.14
N ILE A 507 -22.55 -19.26 18.75
CA ILE A 507 -21.62 -19.23 19.89
C ILE A 507 -22.34 -19.83 21.09
N LYS A 508 -21.65 -20.70 21.83
CA LYS A 508 -22.21 -21.40 22.99
C LYS A 508 -21.40 -21.04 24.21
N SER A 509 -22.09 -20.73 25.30
CA SER A 509 -21.44 -20.47 26.58
C SER A 509 -22.19 -21.16 27.71
N VAL A 510 -21.44 -21.61 28.71
CA VAL A 510 -21.99 -22.17 29.96
C VAL A 510 -21.44 -21.35 31.11
N VAL A 511 -22.29 -20.95 32.04
CA VAL A 511 -21.88 -20.24 33.26
C VAL A 511 -22.24 -21.10 34.46
N VAL A 512 -21.23 -21.60 35.17
CA VAL A 512 -21.38 -22.52 36.30
C VAL A 512 -21.20 -21.81 37.62
N MET A 513 -22.28 -21.66 38.40
CA MET A 513 -22.21 -21.12 39.76
C MET A 513 -22.41 -22.22 40.79
N SER A 514 -21.49 -22.31 41.77
CA SER A 514 -21.55 -23.27 42.88
C SER A 514 -20.96 -22.68 44.16
N ASP A 515 -21.50 -23.07 45.32
CA ASP A 515 -21.09 -22.54 46.63
C ASP A 515 -20.23 -23.49 47.46
N GLY A 516 -19.89 -24.65 46.91
CA GLY A 516 -19.15 -25.68 47.63
C GLY A 516 -18.66 -26.86 46.81
N ILE A 517 -18.22 -27.90 47.53
CA ILE A 517 -17.61 -29.12 46.98
C ILE A 517 -18.69 -30.03 46.37
N PRO A 518 -18.49 -30.60 45.17
CA PRO A 518 -19.42 -31.59 44.62
C PRO A 518 -19.44 -32.87 45.47
N THR A 519 -20.62 -33.27 45.93
CA THR A 519 -20.85 -34.47 46.78
C THR A 519 -21.47 -35.64 46.01
N HIS A 520 -21.86 -35.41 44.76
CA HIS A 520 -22.41 -36.41 43.85
C HIS A 520 -21.50 -36.54 42.62
N ARG A 521 -21.24 -37.78 42.23
CA ARG A 521 -20.45 -38.10 41.03
C ARG A 521 -21.36 -38.54 39.89
N CYS A 522 -20.91 -38.39 38.65
CA CYS A 522 -21.58 -38.95 37.49
C CYS A 522 -20.99 -40.34 37.18
N GLU A 523 -21.71 -41.27 36.56
CA GLU A 523 -21.28 -42.67 36.48
C GLU A 523 -20.00 -42.86 35.64
N ALA A 524 -18.89 -43.38 36.20
CA ALA A 524 -17.63 -43.58 35.47
C ALA A 524 -17.45 -44.97 34.83
N ALA A 525 -16.80 -45.04 33.67
CA ALA A 525 -16.51 -46.30 32.96
C ALA A 525 -15.43 -47.14 33.66
N SER A 526 -14.48 -46.49 34.33
CA SER A 526 -13.50 -47.08 35.27
C SER A 526 -12.72 -45.96 35.97
N GLY A 527 -12.61 -46.00 37.30
CA GLY A 527 -11.95 -44.92 38.06
C GLY A 527 -12.85 -43.70 38.28
N CYS A 528 -12.25 -42.52 38.39
CA CYS A 528 -12.95 -41.24 38.55
C CYS A 528 -13.12 -40.48 37.19
N GLU A 529 -12.80 -41.12 36.05
CA GLU A 529 -12.87 -40.52 34.71
C GLU A 529 -14.04 -41.07 33.88
N GLY A 530 -14.76 -40.17 33.20
CA GLY A 530 -15.80 -40.47 32.19
C GLY A 530 -17.24 -40.56 32.69
N THR A 531 -18.21 -40.43 31.77
CA THR A 531 -19.63 -40.77 31.97
C THR A 531 -19.99 -42.04 31.16
N ARG A 532 -20.45 -43.12 31.80
CA ARG A 532 -21.05 -44.29 31.13
C ARG A 532 -22.56 -44.06 30.98
N THR A 533 -23.12 -44.49 29.86
CA THR A 533 -24.52 -44.31 29.43
C THR A 533 -25.55 -45.18 30.19
N GLY A 534 -25.33 -45.47 31.48
CA GLY A 534 -26.17 -46.40 32.27
C GLY A 534 -27.26 -45.70 33.09
N LEU A 535 -27.01 -44.48 33.55
CA LEU A 535 -27.96 -43.56 34.17
C LEU A 535 -28.33 -42.44 33.18
N PRO A 536 -29.49 -41.76 33.33
CA PRO A 536 -29.74 -40.52 32.61
C PRO A 536 -28.54 -39.58 32.80
N ALA A 537 -28.05 -38.95 31.73
CA ALA A 537 -26.82 -38.15 31.76
C ALA A 537 -26.83 -37.00 32.79
N ASN A 538 -28.02 -36.61 33.26
CA ASN A 538 -28.27 -35.57 34.25
C ASN A 538 -28.52 -36.09 35.69
N GLU A 539 -28.32 -37.39 35.96
CA GLU A 539 -28.41 -37.97 37.32
C GLU A 539 -27.02 -38.34 37.87
N GLY A 540 -26.76 -38.01 39.14
CA GLY A 540 -25.49 -38.30 39.84
C GLY A 540 -25.67 -39.23 41.02
N LEU A 541 -24.63 -39.97 41.42
CA LEU A 541 -24.63 -40.91 42.55
C LEU A 541 -23.93 -40.29 43.77
N TRP A 542 -24.58 -40.35 44.94
CA TRP A 542 -24.04 -39.83 46.20
C TRP A 542 -22.80 -40.60 46.70
N LEU A 543 -21.79 -39.86 47.15
CA LEU A 543 -20.53 -40.41 47.64
C LEU A 543 -20.43 -40.57 49.16
N GLY A 544 -21.50 -40.37 49.94
CA GLY A 544 -21.38 -40.36 51.41
C GLY A 544 -20.91 -41.65 52.08
N ALA A 545 -20.87 -42.79 51.37
CA ALA A 545 -20.17 -44.00 51.85
C ALA A 545 -18.63 -43.86 51.84
N ALA A 546 -18.09 -42.89 51.10
CA ALA A 546 -16.67 -42.57 50.96
C ALA A 546 -16.23 -41.39 51.85
N GLY A 547 -17.10 -40.82 52.69
CA GLY A 547 -16.73 -39.74 53.63
C GLY A 547 -16.98 -38.32 53.10
N CYS A 548 -17.34 -38.14 51.83
CA CYS A 548 -17.61 -36.84 51.22
C CYS A 548 -19.01 -36.32 51.59
N TYR A 549 -19.09 -35.34 52.50
CA TYR A 549 -20.35 -34.72 52.94
C TYR A 549 -20.49 -33.25 52.51
N GLY A 550 -19.44 -32.66 51.93
CA GLY A 550 -19.45 -31.30 51.41
C GLY A 550 -19.22 -30.23 52.48
N GLY A 551 -18.64 -30.61 53.63
CA GLY A 551 -18.27 -29.68 54.69
C GLY A 551 -16.79 -29.26 54.64
N LEU A 552 -16.37 -28.39 55.56
CA LEU A 552 -14.96 -27.92 55.63
C LEU A 552 -13.93 -29.05 55.79
N ASP A 553 -14.29 -30.15 56.44
CA ASP A 553 -13.40 -31.30 56.60
C ASP A 553 -13.01 -31.91 55.23
N ASP A 554 -13.85 -31.75 54.21
CA ASP A 554 -13.64 -32.25 52.83
C ASP A 554 -12.77 -31.31 51.96
N CYS A 555 -12.37 -30.14 52.48
CA CYS A 555 -11.61 -29.16 51.70
C CYS A 555 -10.15 -29.58 51.44
N GLU A 556 -9.59 -30.46 52.28
CA GLU A 556 -8.21 -30.94 52.19
C GLU A 556 -8.10 -32.47 52.00
N VAL A 557 -9.19 -33.23 52.15
CA VAL A 557 -9.20 -34.69 51.96
C VAL A 557 -9.69 -35.09 50.56
N ASN A 558 -9.27 -36.26 50.08
CA ASN A 558 -9.55 -36.72 48.72
C ASN A 558 -10.89 -37.48 48.56
N ASP A 559 -11.72 -37.50 49.60
CA ASP A 559 -12.97 -38.28 49.63
C ASP A 559 -13.99 -37.81 48.56
N CYS A 560 -13.95 -36.52 48.18
CA CYS A 560 -14.77 -35.95 47.10
C CYS A 560 -14.12 -35.94 45.70
N SER A 561 -12.89 -36.46 45.57
CA SER A 561 -12.06 -36.30 44.35
C SER A 561 -12.71 -36.82 43.07
N CYS A 562 -13.48 -37.92 43.14
CA CYS A 562 -14.19 -38.43 41.97
C CYS A 562 -15.27 -37.48 41.45
N ALA A 563 -16.01 -36.82 42.35
CA ALA A 563 -17.06 -35.89 41.95
C ALA A 563 -16.47 -34.64 41.29
N SER A 564 -15.34 -34.14 41.83
CA SER A 564 -14.56 -33.07 41.22
C SER A 564 -14.02 -33.44 39.84
N GLN A 565 -13.42 -34.62 39.69
CA GLN A 565 -12.91 -35.08 38.40
C GLN A 565 -14.01 -35.25 37.35
N ASN A 566 -15.21 -35.70 37.75
CA ASN A 566 -16.36 -35.77 36.84
C ASN A 566 -16.86 -34.41 36.38
N ALA A 567 -16.88 -33.41 37.27
CA ALA A 567 -17.24 -32.04 36.90
C ALA A 567 -16.27 -31.50 35.84
N ASN A 568 -14.96 -31.64 36.08
CA ASN A 568 -13.91 -31.21 35.14
C ASN A 568 -14.05 -31.92 33.79
N TRP A 569 -14.19 -33.25 33.81
CA TRP A 569 -14.34 -34.04 32.58
C TRP A 569 -15.59 -33.63 31.78
N SER A 570 -16.70 -33.39 32.46
CA SER A 570 -17.94 -32.94 31.80
C SER A 570 -17.75 -31.57 31.14
N SER A 571 -16.99 -30.68 31.77
CA SER A 571 -16.63 -29.37 31.22
C SER A 571 -15.73 -29.50 29.98
N CYS A 572 -14.68 -30.33 30.08
CA CYS A 572 -13.80 -30.63 28.95
C CYS A 572 -14.61 -31.19 27.77
N ARG A 573 -15.55 -32.13 28.02
CA ARG A 573 -16.39 -32.70 26.96
C ARG A 573 -17.27 -31.66 26.26
N VAL A 574 -17.95 -30.79 27.01
CA VAL A 574 -18.84 -29.78 26.39
C VAL A 574 -18.06 -28.78 25.54
N HIS A 575 -16.81 -28.49 25.92
CA HIS A 575 -15.92 -27.67 25.11
C HIS A 575 -15.42 -28.43 23.87
N GLU A 576 -14.81 -29.61 24.05
CA GLU A 576 -14.18 -30.38 22.96
C GLU A 576 -15.17 -30.82 21.89
N GLU A 577 -16.40 -31.20 22.27
CA GLU A 577 -17.38 -31.74 21.32
C GLU A 577 -18.30 -30.66 20.73
N LEU A 578 -18.60 -29.58 21.47
CA LEU A 578 -19.57 -28.56 21.05
C LEU A 578 -18.97 -27.17 20.79
N ASN A 579 -17.66 -26.98 21.00
CA ASN A 579 -16.95 -25.70 20.91
C ASN A 579 -17.58 -24.62 21.81
N THR A 580 -17.74 -24.94 23.09
CA THR A 580 -18.44 -24.11 24.09
C THR A 580 -17.44 -23.51 25.08
N THR A 581 -17.60 -22.24 25.43
CA THR A 581 -16.82 -21.60 26.52
C THR A 581 -17.50 -21.80 27.87
N VAL A 582 -16.78 -22.27 28.90
CA VAL A 582 -17.34 -22.52 30.24
C VAL A 582 -16.72 -21.57 31.26
N TYR A 583 -17.52 -20.65 31.78
CA TYR A 583 -17.15 -19.80 32.93
C TYR A 583 -17.58 -20.47 34.23
N SER A 584 -16.84 -20.23 35.31
CA SER A 584 -17.23 -20.73 36.64
C SER A 584 -17.11 -19.67 37.74
N ILE A 585 -18.05 -19.72 38.68
CA ILE A 585 -18.20 -18.75 39.76
C ILE A 585 -18.27 -19.49 41.09
N GLY A 586 -17.27 -19.29 41.95
CA GLY A 586 -17.28 -19.69 43.35
C GLY A 586 -18.09 -18.71 44.18
N PHE A 587 -19.27 -19.13 44.64
CA PHE A 587 -20.26 -18.25 45.27
C PHE A 587 -20.21 -18.35 46.80
N GLY A 588 -19.72 -17.33 47.48
CA GLY A 588 -19.45 -17.39 48.93
C GLY A 588 -17.99 -17.74 49.23
N PRO A 589 -17.67 -18.32 50.41
CA PRO A 589 -16.30 -18.50 50.88
C PRO A 589 -15.60 -19.70 50.21
N VAL A 590 -15.89 -19.99 48.94
CA VAL A 590 -15.34 -21.12 48.17
C VAL A 590 -13.82 -21.07 48.10
N ASP A 591 -13.23 -19.88 48.00
CA ASP A 591 -11.78 -19.69 47.97
C ASP A 591 -11.05 -20.19 49.22
N SER A 592 -11.75 -20.24 50.35
CA SER A 592 -11.20 -20.77 51.61
C SER A 592 -11.12 -22.30 51.63
N CYS A 593 -11.73 -22.96 50.64
CA CYS A 593 -11.80 -24.41 50.51
C CYS A 593 -11.01 -24.89 49.29
N THR A 594 -9.81 -25.43 49.51
CA THR A 594 -8.88 -25.83 48.43
C THR A 594 -9.52 -26.75 47.39
N MET A 595 -10.25 -27.79 47.80
CA MET A 595 -10.91 -28.72 46.89
C MET A 595 -11.99 -28.04 46.03
N ALA A 596 -12.86 -27.23 46.62
CA ALA A 596 -13.95 -26.56 45.90
C ALA A 596 -13.39 -25.53 44.90
N ASN A 597 -12.44 -24.69 45.35
CA ASN A 597 -11.76 -23.69 44.53
C ASN A 597 -11.05 -24.34 43.33
N GLN A 598 -10.25 -25.38 43.57
CA GLN A 598 -9.55 -26.10 42.49
C GLN A 598 -10.53 -26.77 41.52
N THR A 599 -11.65 -27.30 42.01
CA THR A 599 -12.67 -27.93 41.15
C THR A 599 -13.26 -26.91 40.19
N LEU A 600 -13.73 -25.76 40.67
CA LEU A 600 -14.33 -24.75 39.81
C LEU A 600 -13.32 -24.09 38.87
N ARG A 601 -12.08 -23.87 39.33
CA ARG A 601 -10.99 -23.43 38.46
C ARG A 601 -10.75 -24.40 37.31
N ASN A 602 -10.65 -25.69 37.60
CA ASN A 602 -10.46 -26.72 36.58
C ASN A 602 -11.68 -26.84 35.64
N VAL A 603 -12.90 -26.61 36.13
CA VAL A 603 -14.09 -26.55 35.27
C VAL A 603 -13.95 -25.44 34.22
N ALA A 604 -13.54 -24.23 34.62
CA ALA A 604 -13.34 -23.14 33.66
C ALA A 604 -12.15 -23.40 32.73
N GLU A 605 -11.01 -23.84 33.26
CA GLU A 605 -9.80 -24.14 32.47
C GLU A 605 -10.07 -25.25 31.43
N CYS A 606 -10.81 -26.30 31.78
CA CYS A 606 -11.25 -27.34 30.83
C CYS A 606 -12.13 -26.79 29.71
N GLY A 607 -12.93 -25.77 30.01
CA GLY A 607 -13.90 -25.20 29.08
C GLY A 607 -13.43 -23.95 28.37
N ASP A 608 -12.12 -23.68 28.36
CA ASP A 608 -11.51 -22.47 27.78
C ASP A 608 -12.14 -21.15 28.27
N GLY A 609 -12.57 -21.13 29.53
CA GLY A 609 -13.16 -19.95 30.17
C GLY A 609 -12.38 -19.48 31.39
N GLU A 610 -12.99 -18.57 32.15
CA GLU A 610 -12.37 -17.97 33.32
C GLU A 610 -13.13 -18.32 34.61
N TYR A 611 -12.36 -18.48 35.69
CA TYR A 611 -12.86 -18.73 37.03
C TYR A 611 -12.81 -17.46 37.88
N TYR A 612 -13.91 -17.18 38.55
CA TYR A 612 -14.05 -16.09 39.50
C TYR A 612 -14.62 -16.60 40.82
N SER A 613 -14.37 -15.87 41.90
CA SER A 613 -14.87 -16.25 43.22
C SER A 613 -14.94 -15.04 44.14
N SER A 614 -15.97 -15.00 44.98
CA SER A 614 -16.09 -13.99 46.02
C SER A 614 -17.15 -14.37 47.06
N ASP A 615 -16.93 -13.96 48.30
CA ASP A 615 -17.92 -13.93 49.36
C ASP A 615 -18.59 -12.55 49.52
N ASN A 616 -18.16 -11.56 48.72
CA ASN A 616 -18.72 -10.22 48.70
C ASN A 616 -19.83 -10.11 47.65
N ALA A 617 -21.02 -9.71 48.08
CA ALA A 617 -22.18 -9.62 47.22
C ALA A 617 -22.02 -8.65 46.04
N SER A 618 -21.34 -7.51 46.25
CA SER A 618 -21.13 -6.51 45.21
C SER A 618 -20.12 -7.02 44.17
N THR A 619 -19.04 -7.64 44.63
CA THR A 619 -18.06 -8.27 43.73
C THR A 619 -18.68 -9.41 42.92
N LEU A 620 -19.58 -10.21 43.50
CA LEU A 620 -20.33 -11.22 42.75
C LEU A 620 -21.19 -10.60 41.65
N LYS A 621 -21.82 -9.45 41.89
CA LYS A 621 -22.54 -8.71 40.84
C LYS A 621 -21.59 -8.30 39.71
N ASP A 622 -20.45 -7.70 40.05
CA ASP A 622 -19.47 -7.25 39.07
C ASP A 622 -18.94 -8.43 38.22
N ILE A 623 -18.73 -9.59 38.84
CA ILE A 623 -18.34 -10.83 38.13
C ILE A 623 -19.39 -11.24 37.10
N TYR A 624 -20.68 -11.25 37.47
CA TYR A 624 -21.76 -11.59 36.54
C TYR A 624 -21.87 -10.57 35.39
N ASP A 625 -21.65 -9.28 35.66
CA ASP A 625 -21.61 -8.24 34.63
C ASP A 625 -20.42 -8.44 33.67
N ILE A 626 -19.21 -8.70 34.19
CA ILE A 626 -18.01 -8.98 33.40
C ILE A 626 -18.22 -10.20 32.48
N ILE A 627 -18.80 -11.28 33.00
CA ILE A 627 -19.08 -12.48 32.21
C ILE A 627 -20.12 -12.18 31.13
N SER A 628 -21.17 -11.40 31.47
CA SER A 628 -22.18 -10.97 30.48
C SER A 628 -21.55 -10.17 29.35
N GLU A 629 -20.70 -9.19 29.66
CA GLU A 629 -20.00 -8.37 28.67
C GLU A 629 -19.07 -9.19 27.78
N LYS A 630 -18.32 -10.14 28.37
CA LYS A 630 -17.46 -11.05 27.60
C LYS A 630 -18.25 -11.91 26.62
N ILE A 631 -19.40 -12.45 27.05
CA ILE A 631 -20.28 -13.22 26.18
C ILE A 631 -20.85 -12.34 25.05
N LEU A 632 -21.27 -11.11 25.37
CA LEU A 632 -21.87 -10.19 24.41
C LEU A 632 -20.85 -9.62 23.41
N ASN A 633 -19.61 -9.34 23.80
CA ASN A 633 -18.56 -8.89 22.87
C ASN A 633 -18.23 -9.93 21.78
N VAL A 634 -18.55 -11.20 22.01
CA VAL A 634 -18.36 -12.27 21.02
C VAL A 634 -19.53 -12.33 20.01
N THR A 635 -20.70 -11.74 20.31
CA THR A 635 -21.91 -11.75 19.45
C THR A 635 -21.85 -10.82 18.24
N PHE A 636 -20.98 -9.81 18.27
CA PHE A 636 -20.82 -8.82 17.20
C PHE A 636 -19.69 -9.27 16.26
N LYS A 637 -20.01 -10.04 15.21
CA LYS A 637 -18.95 -10.64 14.39
C LYS A 637 -18.99 -10.40 12.88
N LYS A 638 -20.00 -9.74 12.31
CA LYS A 638 -20.05 -9.53 10.86
C LYS A 638 -20.75 -8.23 10.42
N GLN A 639 -20.41 -7.74 9.24
CA GLN A 639 -20.96 -6.50 8.62
C GLN A 639 -22.34 -6.68 7.94
N THR A 640 -22.75 -7.91 7.68
CA THR A 640 -23.96 -8.33 6.95
C THR A 640 -25.26 -8.14 7.75
N ALA A 641 -26.41 -7.91 7.10
CA ALA A 641 -27.73 -7.93 7.74
C ALA A 641 -28.69 -8.98 7.16
N ILE A 642 -29.25 -9.84 8.03
CA ILE A 642 -30.29 -10.82 7.72
C ILE A 642 -31.66 -10.22 8.03
N ILE A 643 -32.47 -10.03 7.01
CA ILE A 643 -33.86 -9.58 7.17
C ILE A 643 -34.73 -10.77 7.62
N THR A 644 -35.25 -10.72 8.84
CA THR A 644 -36.29 -11.65 9.34
C THR A 644 -37.60 -10.90 9.51
N GLY A 645 -38.29 -10.63 8.41
CA GLY A 645 -39.57 -9.90 8.43
C GLY A 645 -39.91 -9.31 7.07
N ASN A 646 -41.00 -8.55 7.02
CA ASN A 646 -41.44 -7.84 5.82
C ASN A 646 -41.13 -6.35 6.04
N LEU A 647 -39.91 -5.92 5.74
CA LEU A 647 -39.51 -4.52 5.87
C LEU A 647 -40.20 -3.67 4.81
N SER A 648 -40.61 -2.46 5.19
CA SER A 648 -40.90 -1.42 4.21
C SER A 648 -39.61 -1.08 3.46
N THR A 649 -39.72 -0.92 2.14
CA THR A 649 -38.58 -0.59 1.27
C THR A 649 -37.97 0.74 1.70
N THR A 650 -36.69 0.73 2.11
CA THR A 650 -35.90 1.94 2.32
C THR A 650 -35.07 2.25 1.07
N ILE A 651 -34.91 3.55 0.77
CA ILE A 651 -34.17 4.01 -0.41
C ILE A 651 -33.19 5.11 0.03
N LEU A 652 -31.92 4.93 -0.29
CA LEU A 652 -30.92 6.01 -0.33
C LEU A 652 -30.64 6.33 -1.80
N TYR A 653 -30.77 7.58 -2.20
CA TYR A 653 -30.50 7.97 -3.58
C TYR A 653 -29.00 8.19 -3.82
N PRO A 654 -28.47 7.81 -5.00
CA PRO A 654 -27.06 7.98 -5.37
C PRO A 654 -26.66 9.46 -5.57
N GLY A 655 -27.57 10.40 -5.32
CA GLY A 655 -27.29 11.84 -5.26
C GLY A 655 -26.77 12.30 -3.91
N SER A 656 -26.79 11.46 -2.88
CA SER A 656 -26.26 11.79 -1.55
C SER A 656 -24.73 11.89 -1.56
N TYR A 657 -24.15 12.88 -0.88
CA TYR A 657 -22.70 13.09 -0.83
C TYR A 657 -22.21 13.75 0.45
N ILE A 658 -20.91 13.59 0.72
CA ILE A 658 -20.10 14.41 1.63
C ILE A 658 -19.22 15.29 0.74
N GLU A 659 -19.32 16.60 0.88
CA GLU A 659 -18.44 17.57 0.24
C GLU A 659 -17.51 18.19 1.29
N PHE A 660 -16.25 18.38 0.96
CA PHE A 660 -15.29 18.96 1.88
C PHE A 660 -14.25 19.82 1.18
N ASN A 661 -13.89 20.94 1.80
CA ASN A 661 -12.82 21.81 1.33
C ASN A 661 -11.54 21.55 2.11
N HIS A 662 -10.41 21.52 1.41
CA HIS A 662 -9.11 21.21 1.98
C HIS A 662 -8.01 22.08 1.34
N THR A 663 -6.94 22.29 2.09
CA THR A 663 -5.72 22.93 1.57
C THR A 663 -4.61 21.91 1.46
N LEU A 664 -4.15 21.69 0.23
CA LEU A 664 -3.00 20.83 -0.05
C LEU A 664 -1.70 21.53 0.39
N PRO A 665 -0.75 20.83 1.03
CA PRO A 665 0.63 21.28 1.03
C PRO A 665 1.09 21.30 -0.43
N MET A 666 1.64 22.42 -0.91
CA MET A 666 1.93 22.65 -2.34
C MET A 666 2.69 21.48 -3.00
N SER A 667 1.95 20.57 -3.64
CA SER A 667 2.44 19.62 -4.63
C SER A 667 1.57 19.79 -5.85
N SER A 668 1.91 20.79 -6.67
CA SER A 668 1.32 20.88 -8.00
C SER A 668 1.87 19.75 -8.85
N TYR A 669 1.04 19.18 -9.72
CA TYR A 669 1.53 18.46 -10.90
C TYR A 669 2.64 19.29 -11.55
N GLU A 670 3.80 18.68 -11.76
CA GLU A 670 4.94 19.35 -12.37
C GLU A 670 4.68 19.53 -13.87
N TYR A 671 5.06 20.69 -14.39
CA TYR A 671 5.04 20.94 -15.83
C TYR A 671 5.99 19.96 -16.52
N GLY A 672 5.52 19.29 -17.59
CA GLY A 672 6.31 18.29 -18.33
C GLY A 672 6.01 16.83 -17.98
N LYS A 673 5.09 16.55 -17.04
CA LYS A 673 4.68 15.19 -16.66
C LYS A 673 3.21 14.89 -16.94
N ILE A 674 2.92 13.67 -17.41
CA ILE A 674 1.56 13.16 -17.62
C ILE A 674 1.23 12.09 -16.57
N PRO A 675 0.06 12.16 -15.90
CA PRO A 675 -0.35 11.15 -14.93
C PRO A 675 -0.78 9.85 -15.62
N VAL A 676 -0.22 8.72 -15.16
CA VAL A 676 -0.56 7.35 -15.57
C VAL A 676 -0.88 6.52 -14.32
N VAL A 677 -1.97 5.73 -14.38
CA VAL A 677 -2.39 4.84 -13.29
C VAL A 677 -1.75 3.47 -13.50
N ILE A 678 -1.12 2.94 -12.45
CA ILE A 678 -0.39 1.67 -12.45
C ILE A 678 -0.94 0.79 -11.33
N GLU A 679 -1.24 -0.47 -11.65
CA GLU A 679 -1.69 -1.49 -10.72
C GLU A 679 -0.55 -2.49 -10.43
N SER A 680 -0.27 -2.77 -9.16
CA SER A 680 0.66 -3.85 -8.79
C SER A 680 0.03 -5.21 -9.05
N PRO A 681 0.84 -6.29 -9.13
CA PRO A 681 0.32 -7.64 -8.97
C PRO A 681 -0.46 -7.80 -7.66
N LYS A 682 -1.39 -8.76 -7.65
CA LYS A 682 -2.06 -9.23 -6.43
C LYS A 682 -1.03 -9.76 -5.43
N PHE A 683 -1.33 -9.68 -4.15
CA PHE A 683 -0.43 -10.13 -3.09
C PHE A 683 -0.31 -11.66 -3.04
N ASP A 684 -1.35 -12.39 -3.47
CA ASP A 684 -1.37 -13.85 -3.58
C ASP A 684 -1.05 -14.60 -2.28
N ASN A 685 -1.37 -14.00 -1.12
CA ASN A 685 -1.16 -14.64 0.17
C ASN A 685 -2.14 -14.17 1.27
N ASN A 686 -2.35 -15.05 2.25
CA ASN A 686 -3.24 -14.81 3.39
C ASN A 686 -2.57 -14.01 4.54
N ILE A 687 -1.28 -13.70 4.42
CA ILE A 687 -0.53 -12.87 5.39
C ILE A 687 -0.68 -11.37 5.02
N THR A 688 -1.21 -11.10 3.81
CA THR A 688 -1.53 -9.80 3.24
C THR A 688 -0.40 -8.79 3.23
N GLU A 689 0.80 -9.31 3.00
CA GLU A 689 1.97 -8.54 2.62
C GLU A 689 2.15 -8.58 1.10
N GLY A 690 2.53 -7.46 0.50
CA GLY A 690 2.81 -7.38 -0.93
C GLY A 690 3.88 -6.35 -1.25
N THR A 691 4.39 -6.41 -2.47
CA THR A 691 5.38 -5.46 -2.96
C THR A 691 4.84 -4.72 -4.18
N PHE A 692 5.24 -3.46 -4.32
CA PHE A 692 5.04 -2.68 -5.54
C PHE A 692 6.32 -1.89 -5.84
N SER A 693 6.66 -1.76 -7.12
CA SER A 693 7.86 -1.06 -7.55
C SER A 693 7.50 0.29 -8.16
N VAL A 694 8.25 1.33 -7.78
CA VAL A 694 8.16 2.67 -8.36
C VAL A 694 9.44 2.94 -9.15
N PRO A 695 9.38 3.16 -10.48
CA PRO A 695 10.55 3.52 -11.28
C PRO A 695 11.26 4.77 -10.78
N ASN A 696 12.57 4.90 -11.04
CA ASN A 696 13.39 5.99 -10.48
C ASN A 696 13.03 7.37 -11.04
N GLU A 697 12.58 7.47 -12.29
CA GLU A 697 12.16 8.74 -12.91
C GLU A 697 10.70 9.16 -12.59
N ILE A 698 9.90 8.25 -12.02
CA ILE A 698 8.48 8.52 -11.74
C ILE A 698 8.29 9.24 -10.39
N ILE A 699 7.53 10.34 -10.43
CA ILE A 699 6.99 10.98 -9.24
C ILE A 699 5.60 10.42 -8.96
N VAL A 700 5.37 9.90 -7.75
CA VAL A 700 4.06 9.39 -7.34
C VAL A 700 3.17 10.53 -6.88
N TYR A 701 2.01 10.70 -7.51
CA TYR A 701 1.02 11.72 -7.16
C TYR A 701 -0.01 11.21 -6.15
N ASP A 702 -0.39 9.95 -6.27
CA ASP A 702 -1.38 9.29 -5.41
C ASP A 702 -1.07 7.79 -5.36
N ALA A 703 -1.32 7.16 -4.21
CA ALA A 703 -1.10 5.74 -4.01
C ALA A 703 -2.10 5.19 -3.00
N LYS A 704 -2.63 4.00 -3.28
CA LYS A 704 -3.66 3.37 -2.49
C LYS A 704 -3.44 1.88 -2.41
N ILE A 705 -3.79 1.28 -1.28
CA ILE A 705 -3.84 -0.17 -1.11
C ILE A 705 -5.31 -0.61 -1.06
N THR A 706 -5.64 -1.70 -1.75
CA THR A 706 -6.98 -2.32 -1.70
C THR A 706 -7.06 -3.37 -0.58
N SER A 707 -8.26 -3.56 -0.04
CA SER A 707 -8.54 -4.48 1.05
C SER A 707 -9.93 -5.10 0.89
N TYR A 708 -9.97 -6.35 0.45
CA TYR A 708 -11.20 -7.15 0.48
C TYR A 708 -11.39 -7.72 1.90
N SER A 709 -12.26 -7.05 2.65
CA SER A 709 -12.52 -7.32 4.07
C SER A 709 -13.74 -8.20 4.30
N GLY A 710 -14.67 -8.28 3.32
CA GLY A 710 -15.85 -9.14 3.31
C GLY A 710 -16.76 -8.91 4.50
N ASP A 711 -16.79 -9.85 5.45
CA ASP A 711 -17.60 -9.73 6.67
C ASP A 711 -16.86 -9.10 7.86
N LYS A 712 -15.57 -8.77 7.70
CA LYS A 712 -14.70 -8.12 8.68
C LYS A 712 -14.40 -6.68 8.26
N TRP A 713 -13.63 -5.95 9.07
CA TRP A 713 -13.16 -4.60 8.76
C TRP A 713 -11.70 -4.61 8.37
N THR A 714 -11.31 -3.80 7.39
CA THR A 714 -9.92 -3.39 7.19
C THR A 714 -9.45 -2.66 8.44
N ASP A 715 -8.54 -3.28 9.20
CA ASP A 715 -8.20 -2.81 10.54
C ASP A 715 -6.90 -2.02 10.57
N ARG A 716 -5.89 -2.42 9.80
CA ARG A 716 -4.57 -1.78 9.78
C ARG A 716 -3.95 -1.82 8.39
N ALA A 717 -3.18 -0.79 8.06
CA ALA A 717 -2.32 -0.79 6.89
C ALA A 717 -0.96 -0.14 7.21
N LEU A 718 0.11 -0.79 6.73
CA LEU A 718 1.49 -0.47 7.04
C LEU A 718 2.37 -0.51 5.80
N ILE A 719 3.40 0.32 5.79
CA ILE A 719 4.47 0.31 4.79
C ILE A 719 5.82 0.19 5.48
N ASN A 720 6.73 -0.58 4.89
CA ASN A 720 8.10 -0.71 5.39
C ASN A 720 8.94 0.45 4.84
N TYR A 721 9.24 1.41 5.71
CA TYR A 721 10.02 2.60 5.38
C TYR A 721 11.34 2.58 6.15
N SER A 722 12.47 2.64 5.42
CA SER A 722 13.82 2.62 6.01
C SER A 722 14.08 1.42 6.95
N GLY A 723 13.50 0.26 6.64
CA GLY A 723 13.65 -0.99 7.41
C GLY A 723 12.75 -1.10 8.64
N ASN A 724 11.79 -0.18 8.83
CA ASN A 724 10.80 -0.25 9.91
C ASN A 724 9.37 -0.17 9.35
N TRP A 725 8.46 -0.93 9.94
CA TRP A 725 7.03 -0.85 9.63
C TRP A 725 6.42 0.42 10.22
N SER A 726 5.85 1.26 9.37
CA SER A 726 5.11 2.47 9.73
C SER A 726 3.62 2.28 9.44
N TYR A 727 2.76 2.57 10.42
CA TYR A 727 1.32 2.58 10.23
C TYR A 727 0.91 3.84 9.49
N PHE A 728 0.19 3.69 8.38
CA PHE A 728 -0.53 4.79 7.75
C PHE A 728 -2.04 4.69 7.94
N TYR A 729 -2.54 3.54 8.39
CA TYR A 729 -3.93 3.37 8.78
C TYR A 729 -4.08 2.42 9.97
N ASN A 730 -4.95 2.80 10.91
CA ASN A 730 -5.36 1.98 12.03
C ASN A 730 -6.79 2.36 12.44
N LEU A 731 -7.75 1.47 12.21
CA LEU A 731 -9.16 1.67 12.48
C LEU A 731 -9.42 1.95 13.97
N SER A 732 -8.64 1.32 14.87
CA SER A 732 -8.79 1.47 16.32
C SER A 732 -8.49 2.88 16.83
N VAL A 733 -7.92 3.77 16.00
CA VAL A 733 -7.70 5.18 16.34
C VAL A 733 -9.02 5.96 16.37
N TYR A 734 -10.02 5.50 15.62
CA TYR A 734 -11.35 6.11 15.54
C TYR A 734 -12.34 5.54 16.58
N GLY A 735 -12.09 4.32 17.08
CA GLY A 735 -12.89 3.69 18.14
C GLY A 735 -12.62 2.20 18.29
N ASP A 736 -13.04 1.62 19.41
CA ASP A 736 -12.92 0.17 19.66
C ASP A 736 -14.09 -0.65 19.11
N ASP A 737 -15.27 -0.03 18.95
CA ASP A 737 -16.47 -0.68 18.39
C ASP A 737 -16.54 -0.49 16.88
N TYR A 738 -16.05 -1.49 16.13
CA TYR A 738 -15.99 -1.41 14.66
C TYR A 738 -17.38 -1.33 13.99
N GLN A 739 -18.47 -1.69 14.67
CA GLN A 739 -19.82 -1.67 14.07
C GLN A 739 -20.34 -0.26 13.79
N ILE A 740 -19.92 0.70 14.60
CA ILE A 740 -20.23 2.12 14.40
C ILE A 740 -19.17 2.84 13.56
N LEU A 741 -18.09 2.11 13.20
CA LEU A 741 -17.07 2.58 12.28
C LEU A 741 -17.36 2.08 10.87
N GLY A 742 -16.82 2.80 9.89
CA GLY A 742 -16.79 2.36 8.51
C GLY A 742 -15.70 1.33 8.23
N ASP A 743 -15.71 0.84 6.99
CA ASP A 743 -14.73 -0.11 6.49
C ASP A 743 -14.16 0.38 5.15
N PRO A 744 -12.89 0.81 5.09
CA PRO A 744 -12.27 1.19 3.83
C PRO A 744 -11.93 -0.05 2.98
N TYR A 745 -12.48 -0.12 1.77
CA TYR A 745 -11.92 -0.98 0.72
C TYR A 745 -10.59 -0.42 0.20
N VAL A 746 -10.49 0.91 0.07
CA VAL A 746 -9.28 1.60 -0.38
C VAL A 746 -8.72 2.43 0.75
N VAL A 747 -7.42 2.27 1.02
CA VAL A 747 -6.70 3.06 2.02
C VAL A 747 -5.55 3.80 1.33
N ASN A 748 -5.50 5.12 1.44
CA ASN A 748 -4.42 5.92 0.83
C ASN A 748 -3.10 5.72 1.57
N ILE A 749 -2.04 5.52 0.79
CA ILE A 749 -0.66 5.44 1.25
C ILE A 749 -0.07 6.86 1.17
N PRO A 750 0.45 7.42 2.27
CA PRO A 750 1.12 8.72 2.25
C PRO A 750 2.34 8.67 1.31
N ILE A 751 2.37 9.57 0.32
CA ILE A 751 3.40 9.60 -0.73
C ILE A 751 4.82 9.79 -0.18
N GLU A 752 4.96 10.45 0.98
CA GLU A 752 6.23 10.66 1.66
C GLU A 752 6.85 9.37 2.25
N LEU A 753 6.06 8.31 2.37
CA LEU A 753 6.52 6.99 2.81
C LEU A 753 6.92 6.08 1.64
N ILE A 754 6.71 6.51 0.40
CA ILE A 754 7.03 5.75 -0.81
C ILE A 754 8.42 6.12 -1.29
N SER A 755 9.21 5.13 -1.67
CA SER A 755 10.56 5.30 -2.22
C SER A 755 10.64 4.75 -3.64
N ALA A 756 11.58 5.27 -4.44
CA ALA A 756 11.91 4.65 -5.72
C ALA A 756 12.48 3.23 -5.51
N GLY A 757 12.15 2.32 -6.41
CA GLY A 757 12.40 0.88 -6.31
C GLY A 757 11.26 0.13 -5.61
N GLU A 758 11.59 -1.02 -5.03
CA GLU A 758 10.63 -1.93 -4.40
C GLU A 758 10.18 -1.42 -3.02
N ASN A 759 8.88 -1.30 -2.82
CA ASN A 759 8.23 -0.94 -1.56
C ASN A 759 7.44 -2.13 -1.03
N LEU A 760 7.57 -2.43 0.26
CA LEU A 760 6.85 -3.50 0.94
C LEU A 760 5.70 -2.93 1.77
N VAL A 761 4.50 -3.44 1.56
CA VAL A 761 3.27 -3.03 2.25
C VAL A 761 2.58 -4.22 2.90
N ARG A 762 1.74 -3.92 3.89
CA ARG A 762 0.88 -4.88 4.56
C ARG A 762 -0.46 -4.25 4.85
N VAL A 763 -1.54 -5.00 4.62
CA VAL A 763 -2.89 -4.65 5.08
C VAL A 763 -3.44 -5.82 5.89
N SER A 764 -4.33 -5.58 6.84
CA SER A 764 -4.95 -6.65 7.64
C SER A 764 -6.44 -6.38 7.84
N THR A 765 -7.17 -7.42 8.21
CA THR A 765 -8.60 -7.34 8.50
C THR A 765 -8.86 -7.80 9.93
N GLY A 766 -9.85 -7.24 10.62
CA GLY A 766 -10.17 -7.58 11.99
C GLY A 766 -11.65 -7.46 12.30
N VAL A 767 -12.09 -8.16 13.34
CA VAL A 767 -13.48 -8.08 13.84
C VAL A 767 -13.62 -7.14 15.04
N ASN A 768 -12.51 -6.73 15.65
CA ASN A 768 -12.43 -5.70 16.69
C ASN A 768 -10.97 -5.24 16.87
N SER A 769 -10.75 -4.23 17.73
CA SER A 769 -9.41 -3.65 17.96
C SER A 769 -8.36 -4.62 18.53
N MET A 770 -8.81 -5.72 19.14
CA MET A 770 -7.96 -6.75 19.75
C MET A 770 -7.73 -7.97 18.85
N ASN A 771 -8.51 -8.12 17.78
CA ASN A 771 -8.49 -9.29 16.89
C ASN A 771 -8.20 -8.86 15.45
N SER A 772 -6.90 -8.79 15.15
CA SER A 772 -6.36 -8.60 13.81
C SER A 772 -6.06 -9.96 13.18
N THR A 773 -6.62 -10.20 12.01
CA THR A 773 -6.45 -11.38 11.17
C THR A 773 -5.76 -10.98 9.86
N GLY A 774 -5.27 -11.94 9.06
CA GLY A 774 -4.81 -11.65 7.69
C GLY A 774 -5.93 -11.05 6.83
N GLY A 775 -5.65 -10.69 5.58
CA GLY A 775 -6.70 -10.27 4.63
C GLY A 775 -6.75 -11.15 3.38
N SER A 776 -7.24 -10.58 2.27
CA SER A 776 -7.42 -11.30 1.02
C SER A 776 -6.16 -11.39 0.15
N HIS A 777 -6.07 -12.49 -0.59
CA HIS A 777 -5.08 -12.71 -1.64
C HIS A 777 -5.18 -11.69 -2.79
N ASP A 778 -6.37 -11.11 -3.01
CA ASP A 778 -6.65 -10.18 -4.13
C ASP A 778 -6.20 -8.74 -3.87
N ASN A 779 -5.73 -8.45 -2.66
CA ASN A 779 -5.24 -7.13 -2.30
C ASN A 779 -4.06 -6.71 -3.21
N ARG A 780 -4.03 -5.44 -3.61
CA ARG A 780 -3.00 -4.85 -4.47
C ARG A 780 -2.79 -3.38 -4.15
N VAL A 781 -1.74 -2.80 -4.71
CA VAL A 781 -1.49 -1.35 -4.69
C VAL A 781 -1.84 -0.76 -6.05
N ILE A 782 -2.54 0.37 -6.04
CA ILE A 782 -2.84 1.17 -7.22
C ILE A 782 -2.24 2.55 -6.99
N TYR A 783 -1.40 3.02 -7.89
CA TYR A 783 -0.77 4.33 -7.76
C TYR A 783 -0.78 5.10 -9.08
N THR A 784 -0.72 6.42 -9.00
CA THR A 784 -0.63 7.31 -10.16
C THR A 784 0.75 7.93 -10.21
N GLY A 785 1.51 7.64 -11.27
CA GLY A 785 2.85 8.16 -11.53
C GLY A 785 2.85 9.27 -12.58
N GLY A 786 3.72 10.26 -12.41
CA GLY A 786 4.00 11.30 -13.41
C GLY A 786 5.14 10.90 -14.33
N VAL A 787 4.79 10.54 -15.56
CA VAL A 787 5.71 10.15 -16.64
C VAL A 787 6.20 11.40 -17.37
N ASP A 788 7.51 11.53 -17.56
CA ASP A 788 8.09 12.67 -18.30
C ASP A 788 7.72 12.58 -19.79
N VAL A 789 7.30 13.72 -20.35
CA VAL A 789 6.98 13.84 -21.78
C VAL A 789 7.82 14.91 -22.48
N ASP A 790 8.92 15.32 -21.85
CA ASP A 790 9.94 16.13 -22.46
C ASP A 790 11.34 15.63 -22.09
N ILE A 791 12.27 15.82 -23.02
CA ILE A 791 13.69 15.68 -22.76
C ILE A 791 14.39 17.01 -23.00
N ASN A 792 15.48 17.25 -22.26
CA ASN A 792 16.35 18.38 -22.51
C ASN A 792 17.20 18.18 -23.78
N TYR A 793 18.00 19.18 -24.13
CA TYR A 793 18.91 19.07 -25.27
C TYR A 793 19.85 17.87 -25.10
N THR A 794 19.95 17.07 -26.15
CA THR A 794 20.85 15.92 -26.26
C THR A 794 22.32 16.34 -26.32
N GLY A 795 23.20 15.35 -26.51
CA GLY A 795 24.58 15.59 -26.91
C GLY A 795 24.71 16.39 -28.22
N VAL A 796 25.95 16.60 -28.66
CA VAL A 796 26.23 17.36 -29.89
C VAL A 796 26.57 16.38 -31.01
N PHE A 797 25.78 16.42 -32.09
CA PHE A 797 25.83 15.48 -33.21
C PHE A 797 26.07 16.19 -34.56
N SER A 798 26.41 15.41 -35.58
CA SER A 798 26.70 15.91 -36.94
C SER A 798 25.45 16.17 -37.77
N GLU A 799 24.36 15.43 -37.51
CA GLU A 799 23.12 15.47 -38.27
C GLU A 799 21.91 15.78 -37.34
N ALA A 800 20.81 16.23 -37.92
CA ALA A 800 19.53 16.48 -37.24
C ALA A 800 18.40 16.42 -38.28
N GLU A 801 18.31 15.30 -38.99
CA GLU A 801 17.37 15.09 -40.09
C GLU A 801 16.09 14.39 -39.64
N GLY A 802 16.20 13.42 -38.72
CA GLY A 802 15.08 12.58 -38.28
C GLY A 802 14.93 11.27 -39.09
N CYS A 803 13.86 10.52 -38.81
CA CYS A 803 13.54 9.25 -39.49
C CYS A 803 12.07 8.81 -39.36
N ASN A 804 11.72 7.71 -40.03
CA ASN A 804 10.42 7.03 -39.86
C ASN A 804 10.49 6.04 -38.69
N TRP A 805 9.85 6.36 -37.57
CA TRP A 805 9.86 5.55 -36.37
C TRP A 805 8.77 4.48 -36.39
N PHE A 806 9.16 3.22 -36.27
CA PHE A 806 8.27 2.10 -35.99
C PHE A 806 8.10 1.92 -34.47
N ILE A 807 6.87 2.10 -33.99
CA ILE A 807 6.54 2.15 -32.56
C ILE A 807 5.41 1.16 -32.27
N LYS A 808 5.45 0.54 -31.09
CA LYS A 808 4.38 -0.30 -30.55
C LYS A 808 3.77 0.38 -29.33
N PHE A 809 2.46 0.20 -29.13
CA PHE A 809 1.72 0.78 -28.02
C PHE A 809 1.12 -0.31 -27.13
N GLU A 810 0.80 0.06 -25.89
CA GLU A 810 0.21 -0.81 -24.86
C GLU A 810 -1.09 -1.51 -25.28
N ASP A 811 -1.87 -0.87 -26.15
CA ASP A 811 -3.11 -1.45 -26.66
C ASP A 811 -2.89 -2.54 -27.74
N GLY A 812 -1.63 -2.91 -27.99
CA GLY A 812 -1.21 -3.89 -28.99
C GLY A 812 -1.17 -3.38 -30.42
N THR A 813 -1.43 -2.09 -30.66
CA THR A 813 -1.29 -1.47 -31.98
C THR A 813 0.16 -1.10 -32.30
N ASN A 814 0.45 -0.90 -33.59
CA ASN A 814 1.74 -0.44 -34.07
C ASN A 814 1.57 0.58 -35.19
N GLU A 815 2.45 1.58 -35.20
CA GLU A 815 2.44 2.65 -36.21
C GLU A 815 3.85 2.94 -36.73
N THR A 816 3.92 3.56 -37.92
CA THR A 816 5.16 4.11 -38.48
C THR A 816 4.97 5.59 -38.71
N ILE A 817 5.73 6.40 -37.97
CA ILE A 817 5.51 7.85 -37.85
C ILE A 817 6.77 8.59 -38.32
N PRO A 818 6.69 9.49 -39.32
CA PRO A 818 7.82 10.37 -39.66
C PRO A 818 8.05 11.41 -38.57
N ILE A 819 9.25 11.44 -37.99
CA ILE A 819 9.63 12.41 -36.96
C ILE A 819 10.96 13.07 -37.37
N PRO A 820 11.01 14.40 -37.55
CA PRO A 820 9.91 15.35 -37.39
C PRO A 820 8.84 15.18 -38.47
N ALA A 821 7.64 15.77 -38.31
CA ALA A 821 6.54 15.66 -39.29
C ALA A 821 6.92 16.02 -40.74
N SER A 822 7.91 16.89 -40.90
CA SER A 822 8.45 17.30 -42.20
C SER A 822 9.43 16.31 -42.83
N TYR A 823 9.77 15.21 -42.14
CA TYR A 823 10.70 14.21 -42.63
C TYR A 823 10.16 13.55 -43.90
N SER A 824 10.97 13.58 -44.96
CA SER A 824 10.62 13.01 -46.27
C SER A 824 11.68 12.04 -46.80
N GLY A 825 12.59 11.60 -45.92
CA GLY A 825 13.65 10.67 -46.27
C GLY A 825 13.19 9.21 -46.22
N THR A 826 14.15 8.30 -46.28
CA THR A 826 13.93 6.83 -46.29
C THR A 826 14.63 6.11 -45.14
N LYS A 827 15.14 6.83 -44.14
CA LYS A 827 15.72 6.26 -42.92
C LYS A 827 14.57 5.76 -42.06
N ASP A 828 14.66 4.51 -41.63
CA ASP A 828 13.70 3.88 -40.73
C ASP A 828 14.39 3.64 -39.38
N CYS A 829 13.67 3.93 -38.29
CA CYS A 829 14.11 3.76 -36.91
C CYS A 829 13.09 2.89 -36.16
N SER A 830 13.52 2.28 -35.06
CA SER A 830 12.66 1.48 -34.19
C SER A 830 13.02 1.67 -32.73
N PHE A 831 12.04 1.53 -31.86
CA PHE A 831 12.22 1.54 -30.42
C PHE A 831 11.67 0.24 -29.82
N ASP A 832 12.44 -0.37 -28.93
CA ASP A 832 12.09 -1.55 -28.13
C ASP A 832 12.90 -1.62 -26.83
N GLU A 833 12.60 -2.61 -25.98
CA GLU A 833 13.23 -2.88 -24.67
C GLU A 833 14.77 -3.04 -24.71
N THR A 834 15.37 -3.25 -25.89
CA THR A 834 16.82 -3.43 -26.07
C THR A 834 17.53 -2.24 -26.68
N THR A 835 16.78 -1.23 -27.11
CA THR A 835 17.30 -0.09 -27.86
C THR A 835 18.26 0.75 -27.02
N ASN A 836 19.50 0.89 -27.48
CA ASN A 836 20.47 1.78 -26.84
C ASN A 836 20.59 3.11 -27.60
N CYS A 837 19.89 4.13 -27.11
CA CYS A 837 19.80 5.44 -27.77
C CYS A 837 21.16 6.10 -28.06
N ASP A 838 22.14 5.91 -27.17
CA ASP A 838 23.47 6.54 -27.29
C ASP A 838 24.43 5.76 -28.19
N GLU A 839 24.10 4.53 -28.58
CA GLU A 839 24.88 3.71 -29.51
C GLU A 839 24.23 3.65 -30.90
N GLU A 840 22.92 3.43 -30.96
CA GLU A 840 22.19 3.21 -32.21
C GLU A 840 21.81 4.51 -32.93
N TYR A 841 21.60 5.59 -32.18
CA TYR A 841 21.20 6.90 -32.71
C TYR A 841 22.25 7.98 -32.44
N ALA A 842 23.52 7.59 -32.35
CA ALA A 842 24.64 8.46 -31.99
C ALA A 842 25.11 9.43 -33.09
N ASP A 843 24.44 9.46 -34.25
CA ASP A 843 24.85 10.26 -35.41
C ASP A 843 23.88 11.43 -35.72
N ASP A 844 22.63 11.34 -35.23
CA ASP A 844 21.56 12.30 -35.49
C ASP A 844 20.95 12.82 -34.18
N ALA A 845 20.98 14.15 -33.99
CA ALA A 845 20.51 14.80 -32.79
C ALA A 845 19.01 14.61 -32.55
N ILE A 846 18.19 14.60 -33.61
CA ILE A 846 16.74 14.39 -33.51
C ILE A 846 16.46 12.93 -33.16
N ASP A 847 17.09 11.97 -33.83
CA ASP A 847 16.83 10.56 -33.56
C ASP A 847 17.23 10.17 -32.13
N ASN A 848 18.38 10.66 -31.65
CA ASN A 848 18.79 10.47 -30.26
C ASN A 848 17.78 11.10 -29.28
N ALA A 849 17.30 12.30 -29.60
CA ALA A 849 16.33 13.01 -28.76
C ALA A 849 15.00 12.25 -28.66
N ILE A 850 14.51 11.74 -29.79
CA ILE A 850 13.26 10.98 -29.85
C ILE A 850 13.39 9.62 -29.17
N CYS A 851 14.52 8.92 -29.36
CA CYS A 851 14.78 7.67 -28.66
C CYS A 851 14.74 7.83 -27.14
N HIS A 852 15.41 8.86 -26.61
CA HIS A 852 15.40 9.16 -25.17
C HIS A 852 14.02 9.57 -24.67
N LEU A 853 13.22 10.29 -25.48
CA LEU A 853 11.83 10.60 -25.14
C LEU A 853 10.97 9.33 -25.07
N PHE A 854 11.14 8.39 -26.00
CA PHE A 854 10.43 7.11 -25.95
C PHE A 854 10.83 6.27 -24.75
N GLY A 855 12.12 6.28 -24.37
CA GLY A 855 12.57 5.68 -23.11
C GLY A 855 11.93 6.29 -21.86
N GLN A 856 11.55 7.57 -21.88
CA GLN A 856 10.77 8.16 -20.77
C GLN A 856 9.30 7.71 -20.79
N MET A 857 8.72 7.55 -21.97
CA MET A 857 7.33 7.16 -22.16
C MET A 857 7.08 5.65 -21.95
N ASP A 858 8.13 4.83 -22.07
CA ASP A 858 8.21 3.39 -21.74
C ASP A 858 8.79 3.23 -20.32
N PHE A 859 8.01 3.59 -19.31
CA PHE A 859 8.50 3.71 -17.93
C PHE A 859 8.74 2.36 -17.24
N ASP A 860 8.15 1.28 -17.74
CA ASP A 860 8.31 -0.09 -17.25
C ASP A 860 9.30 -0.92 -18.09
N ASN A 861 9.84 -0.34 -19.17
CA ASN A 861 10.88 -0.89 -20.04
C ASN A 861 10.45 -2.19 -20.72
N ASP A 862 9.22 -2.26 -21.19
CA ASP A 862 8.69 -3.42 -21.94
C ASP A 862 8.71 -3.20 -23.47
N GLY A 863 9.13 -2.01 -23.90
CA GLY A 863 9.22 -1.61 -25.31
C GLY A 863 7.91 -1.14 -25.91
N LEU A 864 6.87 -0.89 -25.11
CA LEU A 864 5.56 -0.38 -25.52
C LEU A 864 5.35 1.04 -24.98
N LEU A 865 4.76 1.91 -25.80
CA LEU A 865 4.45 3.28 -25.38
C LEU A 865 3.00 3.40 -24.89
N PHE A 866 2.81 4.06 -23.74
CA PHE A 866 1.49 4.31 -23.15
C PHE A 866 0.67 5.39 -23.87
N ILE A 867 1.31 6.30 -24.59
CA ILE A 867 0.67 7.47 -25.18
C ILE A 867 0.78 7.41 -26.70
N LYS A 868 -0.35 7.54 -27.41
CA LYS A 868 -0.35 7.64 -28.87
C LYS A 868 -0.31 9.09 -29.32
N PHE A 869 0.48 9.31 -30.35
CA PHE A 869 0.72 10.61 -30.94
C PHE A 869 0.88 10.47 -32.45
N GLY A 870 0.59 11.52 -33.17
CA GLY A 870 0.81 11.64 -34.61
C GLY A 870 2.08 12.43 -34.91
N PRO A 871 2.40 12.61 -36.20
CA PRO A 871 3.60 13.32 -36.63
C PRO A 871 3.69 14.76 -36.10
N ASN A 872 2.54 15.45 -35.93
CA ASN A 872 2.48 16.86 -35.52
C ASN A 872 2.33 17.07 -34.01
N ASP A 873 2.30 15.98 -33.24
CA ASP A 873 2.06 16.03 -31.79
C ASP A 873 3.37 16.12 -30.99
N LEU A 874 4.48 15.81 -31.65
CA LEU A 874 5.84 15.95 -31.13
C LEU A 874 6.49 17.22 -31.68
N ASP A 875 6.94 18.07 -30.78
CA ASP A 875 7.77 19.22 -31.12
C ASP A 875 9.24 18.90 -30.87
N VAL A 876 10.06 19.19 -31.89
CA VAL A 876 11.52 19.03 -31.84
C VAL A 876 12.16 20.39 -32.07
N GLU A 877 12.96 20.84 -31.12
CA GLU A 877 13.76 22.05 -31.25
C GLU A 877 15.23 21.67 -31.42
N THR A 878 15.83 22.06 -32.54
CA THR A 878 17.25 21.87 -32.82
C THR A 878 18.00 23.20 -32.74
N ILE A 879 19.08 23.23 -31.97
CA ILE A 879 20.00 24.35 -31.92
C ILE A 879 21.33 24.00 -32.59
N SER A 880 21.89 24.97 -33.32
CA SER A 880 23.27 24.89 -33.77
C SER A 880 24.18 25.43 -32.68
N ILE A 881 25.05 24.57 -32.17
CA ILE A 881 26.06 24.93 -31.19
C ILE A 881 27.36 25.19 -31.95
N GLY A 882 27.69 26.49 -32.07
CA GLY A 882 28.97 26.98 -32.58
C GLY A 882 29.73 27.76 -31.52
N LYS A 883 31.06 27.71 -31.55
CA LYS A 883 31.98 28.54 -30.71
C LYS A 883 31.97 28.28 -29.20
N ILE A 884 31.82 27.03 -28.73
CA ILE A 884 32.17 26.70 -27.33
C ILE A 884 33.63 26.22 -27.29
N PRO A 885 34.57 26.92 -26.60
CA PRO A 885 36.01 26.69 -26.74
C PRO A 885 36.56 25.34 -26.24
N PHE A 886 35.72 24.44 -25.70
CA PHE A 886 36.14 23.38 -24.78
C PHE A 886 35.60 21.97 -25.08
N MET A 887 34.85 21.74 -26.18
CA MET A 887 34.22 20.43 -26.39
C MET A 887 35.19 19.32 -26.79
N TRP A 888 36.38 19.65 -27.31
CA TRP A 888 37.38 18.65 -27.70
C TRP A 888 38.75 18.98 -27.14
N GLY A 889 39.49 17.91 -26.86
CA GLY A 889 40.78 17.95 -26.17
C GLY A 889 41.77 18.92 -26.81
N PRO A 890 42.78 19.39 -26.06
CA PRO A 890 43.71 20.34 -26.63
C PRO A 890 44.57 19.66 -27.69
N THR A 891 44.47 20.12 -28.93
CA THR A 891 45.39 19.73 -29.99
C THR A 891 46.70 20.46 -29.79
N LEU A 892 47.81 19.73 -29.76
CA LEU A 892 49.14 20.31 -29.67
C LEU A 892 49.67 20.61 -31.07
N VAL A 893 49.87 21.89 -31.36
CA VAL A 893 50.48 22.33 -32.61
C VAL A 893 51.96 22.59 -32.38
N GLU A 894 52.78 22.12 -33.31
CA GLU A 894 54.22 22.15 -33.23
C GLU A 894 54.82 22.94 -34.40
N VAL A 895 55.45 24.07 -34.09
CA VAL A 895 56.24 24.85 -35.06
C VAL A 895 57.70 24.43 -34.95
N ARG A 896 58.21 23.76 -35.99
CA ARG A 896 59.58 23.28 -36.03
C ARG A 896 60.44 24.17 -36.92
N VAL A 897 61.67 24.44 -36.48
CA VAL A 897 62.72 25.09 -37.28
C VAL A 897 63.96 24.22 -37.22
N TRP A 898 64.54 23.89 -38.37
CA TRP A 898 65.71 23.02 -38.47
C TRP A 898 66.72 23.43 -39.52
N LYS A 899 67.89 22.80 -39.46
CA LYS A 899 68.97 22.98 -40.41
C LYS A 899 69.37 21.69 -41.10
#